data_AF-A0A947DH01-F1
#
_entry.id   AF-A0A947DH01-F1
#
_cell.length_a   1.000
_cell.length_b   1.000
_cell.length_c   1.000
_cell.angle_alpha   90.00
_cell.angle_beta   90.00
_cell.angle_gamma   90.00
#
_symmetry.space_group_name_H-M   'P 1'
#
loop_
_entity.id
_entity.type
_entity.pdbx_description
1 polymer ?
#
loop_
_entity_poly.entity_id
_entity_poly.type
_entity_poly.pdbx_seq_one_letter_code
_entity_poly.pdbx_strand_id
1 'polypeptide(L)'
;MPASDSSYQLGGSLPLDSLSYVVRQADDTLFQALMTGTYCYVLNARQMGKSSLRVRTVDRLLDAGISCVEVELLGIGSQKITAPQWYGGIIQILIASLRLPVNRRQWLQAHDDLSPVQRLGTFIDQIVLPNLQQPLVIFFDEIDSVLGLKFPTEEFFGLIRSYYEKRATQTLYRQLTVVMLGVATPSDLIHDPHATPFNIGQAISLQGFTLAEAQPLVPGLASVFTDVQDGLAAILDWTGGQPFLTQKLCRLMQQYGPTWEGSPQQMVDGVVRSHILDHWEAQDDPEHLRTIRNRLMINSAQPQQLLRLYQQILTHGNVDINNSRAQIELRFSGLVIQRQGTLQVFNRIYSSVFDQAWINQQLQTITPVQPVLSPLPLWQVPLISLGVTGLVMVIQLLGGFQPLELSLFDRLMGWRPTEPADDRFLIITVSESDIQYQEQQGYERTGSTLADQAILQVLKKLSPHHPRVIGVDFYHEAPYEPALVNVLNEQYITVCEVGRTIDTDTPTSIAAPPDLDPQQVGFSDFAIDPDYGVRRQIIGMDGTDACPTQAAFSLRLALHYLATEGIELAFTPTQQAQLGSQILPALAPTSGGYQLPGNELGGYQLLVNYRHHHPAQISLASLLRGEHDEQLAELVRDRIILIGLTDTKDRHSIPGQHQRLPGIVVHAHMTSQLISAVLDQRPLLWWWPMPLEILWVATVSLTGGLLVRWLRPYVFLAGSGVVIILLTGYGILLIGGWIPVIPASLAWIISIGVTPLRYKSSHSSHSS
;
A
#
# COMPACT_ATOMS: atom_id res chain seq x y z
N MET A 1 -58.35 -36.39 -16.51
CA MET A 1 -57.62 -35.14 -16.81
C MET A 1 -56.14 -35.45 -16.67
N PRO A 2 -55.27 -35.06 -17.61
CA PRO A 2 -53.84 -35.29 -17.44
C PRO A 2 -53.36 -34.49 -16.23
N ALA A 3 -52.54 -35.11 -15.38
CA ALA A 3 -51.92 -34.46 -14.23
C ALA A 3 -51.14 -33.23 -14.73
N SER A 4 -51.57 -32.03 -14.34
CA SER A 4 -50.81 -30.81 -14.56
C SER A 4 -49.43 -30.97 -13.91
N ASP A 5 -48.36 -30.72 -14.67
CA ASP A 5 -46.96 -30.78 -14.24
C ASP A 5 -46.72 -30.00 -12.93
N SER A 6 -46.88 -30.67 -11.78
CA SER A 6 -46.48 -30.14 -10.47
C SER A 6 -44.96 -30.29 -10.33
N SER A 7 -44.21 -29.54 -11.13
CA SER A 7 -42.74 -29.59 -11.10
C SER A 7 -42.21 -28.77 -9.92
N TYR A 8 -41.41 -29.38 -9.05
CA TYR A 8 -40.64 -28.67 -8.05
C TYR A 8 -39.45 -27.99 -8.71
N GLN A 9 -39.29 -26.69 -8.47
CA GLN A 9 -38.24 -25.88 -9.07
C GLN A 9 -37.11 -25.69 -8.06
N LEU A 10 -35.91 -26.11 -8.46
CA LEU A 10 -34.73 -26.04 -7.63
C LEU A 10 -33.87 -24.83 -8.05
N GLY A 11 -33.62 -23.93 -7.11
CA GLY A 11 -32.80 -22.74 -7.33
C GLY A 11 -33.55 -21.58 -8.01
N GLY A 12 -32.97 -20.38 -7.89
CA GLY A 12 -33.58 -19.14 -8.39
C GLY A 12 -34.85 -18.71 -7.64
N SER A 13 -35.49 -17.65 -8.13
CA SER A 13 -36.82 -17.22 -7.66
C SER A 13 -37.91 -18.04 -8.35
N LEU A 14 -38.93 -18.46 -7.59
CA LEU A 14 -40.12 -19.10 -8.15
C LEU A 14 -40.99 -18.05 -8.86
N PRO A 15 -41.46 -18.32 -10.10
CA PRO A 15 -42.36 -17.43 -10.82
C PRO A 15 -43.69 -17.29 -10.08
N LEU A 16 -44.48 -16.26 -10.44
CA LEU A 16 -45.72 -15.91 -9.74
C LEU A 16 -46.79 -17.01 -9.82
N ASP A 17 -46.86 -17.71 -10.93
CA ASP A 17 -47.78 -18.81 -11.23
C ASP A 17 -47.32 -20.17 -10.68
N SER A 18 -46.19 -20.22 -9.97
CA SER A 18 -45.66 -21.46 -9.41
C SER A 18 -46.61 -22.05 -8.36
N LEU A 19 -47.19 -23.21 -8.69
CA LEU A 19 -48.08 -23.98 -7.80
C LEU A 19 -47.36 -24.54 -6.56
N SER A 20 -46.02 -24.64 -6.61
CA SER A 20 -45.20 -25.14 -5.49
C SER A 20 -44.73 -24.04 -4.55
N TYR A 21 -45.16 -22.79 -4.74
CA TYR A 21 -44.86 -21.73 -3.78
C TYR A 21 -45.66 -21.88 -2.50
N VAL A 22 -44.94 -21.86 -1.38
CA VAL A 22 -45.51 -21.88 -0.05
C VAL A 22 -45.60 -20.44 0.46
N VAL A 23 -46.84 -19.95 0.61
CA VAL A 23 -47.11 -18.66 1.23
C VAL A 23 -46.82 -18.76 2.73
N ARG A 24 -46.02 -17.83 3.25
CA ARG A 24 -45.64 -17.78 4.67
C ARG A 24 -46.21 -16.55 5.33
N GLN A 25 -46.20 -16.52 6.66
CA GLN A 25 -46.53 -15.31 7.42
C GLN A 25 -45.68 -14.08 7.00
N ALA A 26 -44.44 -14.30 6.57
CA ALA A 26 -43.54 -13.24 6.10
C ALA A 26 -44.05 -12.53 4.84
N ASP A 27 -44.79 -13.22 3.96
CA ASP A 27 -45.39 -12.67 2.74
C ASP A 27 -46.38 -11.56 3.07
N ASP A 28 -47.29 -11.83 4.01
CA ASP A 28 -48.29 -10.86 4.42
C ASP A 28 -47.70 -9.79 5.32
N THR A 29 -46.79 -10.15 6.22
CA THR A 29 -46.14 -9.18 7.12
C THR A 29 -45.36 -8.13 6.34
N LEU A 30 -44.56 -8.56 5.35
CA LEU A 30 -43.81 -7.63 4.50
C LEU A 30 -44.77 -6.77 3.67
N PHE A 31 -45.74 -7.38 2.99
CA PHE A 31 -46.69 -6.62 2.16
C PHE A 31 -47.44 -5.55 2.97
N GLN A 32 -48.01 -5.89 4.12
CA GLN A 32 -48.75 -4.94 4.96
C GLN A 32 -47.86 -3.84 5.53
N ALA A 33 -46.63 -4.15 5.93
CA ALA A 33 -45.66 -3.15 6.37
C ALA A 33 -45.34 -2.15 5.26
N LEU A 34 -45.15 -2.61 4.01
CA LEU A 34 -44.85 -1.74 2.88
C LEU A 34 -46.05 -0.90 2.44
N MET A 35 -47.27 -1.44 2.51
CA MET A 35 -48.52 -0.69 2.27
C MET A 35 -48.67 0.51 3.23
N THR A 36 -48.16 0.39 4.45
CA THR A 36 -48.19 1.49 5.45
C THR A 36 -46.96 2.41 5.37
N GLY A 37 -46.07 2.18 4.41
CA GLY A 37 -44.84 2.94 4.22
C GLY A 37 -43.73 2.62 5.22
N THR A 38 -43.84 1.50 5.95
CA THR A 38 -42.82 1.07 6.92
C THR A 38 -41.57 0.57 6.20
N TYR A 39 -40.39 1.06 6.60
CA TYR A 39 -39.12 0.52 6.07
C TYR A 39 -38.94 -0.91 6.58
N CYS A 40 -38.44 -1.81 5.74
CA CYS A 40 -38.30 -3.23 6.10
C CYS A 40 -36.92 -3.78 5.76
N TYR A 41 -36.50 -4.82 6.47
CA TYR A 41 -35.33 -5.59 6.07
C TYR A 41 -35.53 -7.10 6.25
N VAL A 42 -35.08 -7.88 5.27
CA VAL A 42 -35.09 -9.36 5.28
C VAL A 42 -33.65 -9.86 5.24
N LEU A 43 -33.09 -10.07 6.42
CA LEU A 43 -31.70 -10.42 6.63
C LEU A 43 -31.59 -11.87 7.12
N ASN A 44 -31.46 -12.80 6.17
CA ASN A 44 -31.55 -14.24 6.41
C ASN A 44 -30.54 -15.01 5.55
N ALA A 45 -30.24 -16.26 5.94
CA ALA A 45 -29.37 -17.16 5.20
C ALA A 45 -29.78 -17.34 3.72
N ARG A 46 -28.85 -17.80 2.89
CA ARG A 46 -29.13 -18.17 1.49
C ARG A 46 -30.18 -19.29 1.41
N GLN A 47 -30.86 -19.38 0.27
CA GLN A 47 -31.85 -20.44 0.01
C GLN A 47 -33.06 -20.47 0.95
N MET A 48 -33.38 -19.33 1.59
CA MET A 48 -34.57 -19.13 2.42
C MET A 48 -35.76 -18.53 1.65
N GLY A 49 -35.69 -18.44 0.32
CA GLY A 49 -36.78 -17.90 -0.50
C GLY A 49 -36.98 -16.38 -0.38
N LYS A 50 -35.89 -15.61 -0.18
CA LYS A 50 -35.93 -14.13 -0.15
C LYS A 50 -36.36 -13.55 -1.50
N SER A 51 -35.75 -14.00 -2.59
CA SER A 51 -36.05 -13.51 -3.93
C SER A 51 -37.48 -13.87 -4.36
N SER A 52 -37.97 -15.08 -4.05
CA SER A 52 -39.36 -15.47 -4.32
C SER A 52 -40.39 -14.65 -3.53
N LEU A 53 -40.06 -14.28 -2.29
CA LEU A 53 -40.86 -13.36 -1.46
C LEU A 53 -40.89 -11.97 -2.08
N ARG A 54 -39.73 -11.45 -2.50
CA ARG A 54 -39.61 -10.15 -3.18
C ARG A 54 -40.48 -10.09 -4.43
N VAL A 55 -40.35 -11.07 -5.33
CA VAL A 55 -41.10 -11.11 -6.60
C VAL A 55 -42.61 -10.99 -6.36
N ARG A 56 -43.16 -11.75 -5.40
CA ARG A 56 -44.59 -11.70 -5.05
C ARG A 56 -45.00 -10.41 -4.36
N THR A 57 -44.13 -9.89 -3.49
CA THR A 57 -44.40 -8.63 -2.81
C THR A 57 -44.47 -7.49 -3.81
N VAL A 58 -43.54 -7.45 -4.78
CA VAL A 58 -43.53 -6.47 -5.86
C VAL A 58 -44.80 -6.57 -6.69
N ASP A 59 -45.20 -7.78 -7.10
CA ASP A 59 -46.44 -8.01 -7.86
C ASP A 59 -47.68 -7.48 -7.13
N ARG A 60 -47.85 -7.87 -5.85
CA ARG A 60 -48.95 -7.39 -5.01
C ARG A 60 -48.94 -5.86 -4.80
N LEU A 61 -47.76 -5.25 -4.71
CA LEU A 61 -47.62 -3.79 -4.56
C LEU A 61 -47.97 -3.06 -5.86
N LEU A 62 -47.56 -3.58 -7.00
CA LEU A 62 -47.93 -3.03 -8.31
C LEU A 62 -49.45 -3.07 -8.52
N ASP A 63 -50.09 -4.20 -8.18
CA ASP A 63 -51.56 -4.34 -8.19
C ASP A 63 -52.25 -3.36 -7.25
N ALA A 64 -51.61 -3.00 -6.14
CA ALA A 64 -52.09 -2.00 -5.19
C ALA A 64 -51.78 -0.55 -5.60
N GLY A 65 -51.20 -0.31 -6.79
CA GLY A 65 -50.88 1.03 -7.29
C GLY A 65 -49.61 1.64 -6.69
N ILE A 66 -48.65 0.82 -6.27
CA ILE A 66 -47.37 1.26 -5.71
C ILE A 66 -46.25 0.92 -6.70
N SER A 67 -45.47 1.93 -7.11
CA SER A 67 -44.27 1.74 -7.93
C SER A 67 -43.21 0.97 -7.16
N CYS A 68 -42.53 0.04 -7.83
CA CYS A 68 -41.41 -0.70 -7.25
C CYS A 68 -40.17 -0.55 -8.12
N VAL A 69 -39.01 -0.30 -7.50
CA VAL A 69 -37.71 -0.34 -8.16
C VAL A 69 -36.83 -1.35 -7.45
N GLU A 70 -36.20 -2.23 -8.24
CA GLU A 70 -35.21 -3.17 -7.75
C GLU A 70 -33.80 -2.68 -8.06
N VAL A 71 -32.95 -2.67 -7.04
CA VAL A 71 -31.53 -2.33 -7.11
C VAL A 71 -30.75 -3.53 -6.61
N GLU A 72 -30.28 -4.36 -7.53
CA GLU A 72 -29.39 -5.49 -7.22
C GLU A 72 -27.96 -4.96 -7.06
N LEU A 73 -27.45 -4.94 -5.82
CA LEU A 73 -26.16 -4.31 -5.51
C LEU A 73 -24.96 -5.15 -5.96
N LEU A 74 -25.12 -6.47 -6.01
CA LEU A 74 -24.09 -7.39 -6.50
C LEU A 74 -23.71 -7.10 -7.97
N GLY A 75 -24.69 -6.77 -8.81
CA GLY A 75 -24.46 -6.45 -10.23
C GLY A 75 -23.74 -5.12 -10.48
N ILE A 76 -23.67 -4.26 -9.47
CA ILE A 76 -22.98 -2.96 -9.55
C ILE A 76 -21.52 -3.10 -9.09
N GLY A 77 -21.25 -3.89 -8.05
CA GLY A 77 -19.97 -3.87 -7.33
C GLY A 77 -19.03 -5.04 -7.63
N SER A 78 -17.76 -4.73 -7.92
CA SER A 78 -16.64 -5.68 -7.87
C SER A 78 -15.57 -5.19 -6.90
N GLN A 79 -14.62 -6.04 -6.47
CA GLN A 79 -13.54 -5.64 -5.56
C GLN A 79 -12.66 -4.47 -6.05
N LYS A 80 -12.77 -4.07 -7.33
CA LYS A 80 -12.03 -2.96 -7.94
C LYS A 80 -12.88 -1.70 -8.17
N ILE A 81 -14.16 -1.69 -7.81
CA ILE A 81 -15.04 -0.55 -8.04
C ILE A 81 -14.74 0.61 -7.07
N THR A 82 -14.85 1.83 -7.58
CA THR A 82 -14.71 3.06 -6.79
C THR A 82 -16.07 3.58 -6.31
N ALA A 83 -16.09 4.38 -5.24
CA ALA A 83 -17.33 4.97 -4.73
C ALA A 83 -18.13 5.76 -5.79
N PRO A 84 -17.54 6.67 -6.60
CA PRO A 84 -18.29 7.37 -7.65
C PRO A 84 -18.94 6.44 -8.68
N GLN A 85 -18.26 5.34 -9.04
CA GLN A 85 -18.81 4.35 -9.97
C GLN A 85 -19.97 3.58 -9.36
N TRP A 86 -19.86 3.21 -8.08
CA TRP A 86 -20.88 2.44 -7.36
C TRP A 86 -22.18 3.25 -7.17
N TYR A 87 -22.09 4.46 -6.60
CA TYR A 87 -23.27 5.35 -6.48
C TYR A 87 -23.83 5.76 -7.84
N GLY A 88 -22.96 5.99 -8.84
CA GLY A 88 -23.38 6.23 -10.22
C GLY A 88 -24.13 5.05 -10.83
N GLY A 89 -23.80 3.81 -10.46
CA GLY A 89 -24.53 2.61 -10.86
C GLY A 89 -25.94 2.57 -10.29
N ILE A 90 -26.11 2.92 -9.01
CA ILE A 90 -27.44 3.03 -8.37
C ILE A 90 -28.30 4.07 -9.09
N ILE A 91 -27.74 5.25 -9.39
CA ILE A 91 -28.43 6.29 -10.19
C ILE A 91 -28.84 5.76 -11.56
N GLN A 92 -27.97 4.99 -12.23
CA GLN A 92 -28.28 4.42 -13.55
C GLN A 92 -29.48 3.48 -13.50
N ILE A 93 -29.58 2.64 -12.45
CA ILE A 93 -30.71 1.72 -12.26
C ILE A 93 -31.98 2.52 -12.00
N LEU A 94 -31.94 3.53 -11.11
CA LEU A 94 -33.09 4.39 -10.84
C LEU A 94 -33.60 5.09 -12.12
N ILE A 95 -32.70 5.64 -12.94
CA ILE A 95 -33.04 6.25 -14.23
C ILE A 95 -33.75 5.25 -15.14
N ALA A 96 -33.22 4.04 -15.27
CA ALA A 96 -33.77 3.03 -16.16
C ALA A 96 -35.13 2.51 -15.67
N SER A 97 -35.23 2.14 -14.39
CA SER A 97 -36.44 1.54 -13.81
C SER A 97 -37.60 2.51 -13.72
N LEU A 98 -37.33 3.79 -13.44
CA LEU A 98 -38.36 4.84 -13.37
C LEU A 98 -38.57 5.59 -14.70
N ARG A 99 -37.82 5.23 -15.75
CA ARG A 99 -37.86 5.88 -17.08
C ARG A 99 -37.67 7.40 -17.02
N LEU A 100 -36.74 7.85 -16.18
CA LEU A 100 -36.49 9.28 -15.96
C LEU A 100 -35.75 9.88 -17.18
N PRO A 101 -36.15 11.06 -17.67
CA PRO A 101 -35.55 11.69 -18.85
C PRO A 101 -34.23 12.42 -18.51
N VAL A 102 -33.30 11.73 -17.82
CA VAL A 102 -32.05 12.32 -17.34
C VAL A 102 -30.85 11.56 -17.88
N ASN A 103 -29.86 12.30 -18.41
CA ASN A 103 -28.58 11.72 -18.80
C ASN A 103 -27.66 11.59 -17.59
N ARG A 104 -27.31 10.36 -17.20
CA ARG A 104 -26.46 10.08 -16.04
C ARG A 104 -25.11 10.81 -16.08
N ARG A 105 -24.43 10.84 -17.23
CA ARG A 105 -23.07 11.44 -17.31
C ARG A 105 -23.14 12.95 -17.08
N GLN A 106 -24.11 13.61 -17.70
CA GLN A 106 -24.33 15.05 -17.51
C GLN A 106 -24.71 15.35 -16.06
N TRP A 107 -25.60 14.55 -15.45
CA TRP A 107 -25.96 14.72 -14.04
C TRP A 107 -24.76 14.62 -13.10
N LEU A 108 -23.91 13.59 -13.29
CA LEU A 108 -22.74 13.36 -12.46
C LEU A 108 -21.65 14.42 -12.63
N GLN A 109 -21.52 15.00 -13.83
CA GLN A 109 -20.59 16.09 -14.13
C GLN A 109 -21.06 17.42 -13.55
N ALA A 110 -22.37 17.70 -13.62
CA ALA A 110 -22.94 18.95 -13.09
C ALA A 110 -22.90 19.06 -11.56
N HIS A 111 -22.61 17.95 -10.86
CA HIS A 111 -22.53 17.87 -9.40
C HIS A 111 -21.19 17.25 -8.98
N ASP A 112 -20.10 17.57 -9.69
CA ASP A 112 -18.79 16.98 -9.43
C ASP A 112 -18.12 17.51 -8.15
N ASP A 113 -18.61 18.64 -7.64
CA ASP A 113 -18.29 19.27 -6.36
C ASP A 113 -18.86 18.51 -5.15
N LEU A 114 -19.94 17.73 -5.33
CA LEU A 114 -20.56 16.93 -4.27
C LEU A 114 -19.87 15.58 -4.08
N SER A 115 -19.91 15.07 -2.84
CA SER A 115 -19.47 13.69 -2.56
C SER A 115 -20.37 12.67 -3.28
N PRO A 116 -19.88 11.45 -3.59
CA PRO A 116 -20.67 10.45 -4.31
C PRO A 116 -22.03 10.12 -3.67
N VAL A 117 -22.09 10.04 -2.34
CA VAL A 117 -23.35 9.80 -1.60
C VAL A 117 -24.29 11.01 -1.69
N GLN A 118 -23.76 12.24 -1.62
CA GLN A 118 -24.55 13.46 -1.78
C GLN A 118 -25.14 13.59 -3.17
N ARG A 119 -24.44 13.14 -4.22
CA ARG A 119 -24.98 13.09 -5.59
C ARG A 119 -26.18 12.15 -5.69
N LEU A 120 -26.12 10.98 -5.05
CA LEU A 120 -27.28 10.07 -4.99
C LEU A 120 -28.43 10.71 -4.19
N GLY A 121 -28.14 11.30 -3.03
CA GLY A 121 -29.14 11.97 -2.20
C GLY A 121 -29.86 13.11 -2.94
N THR A 122 -29.09 13.95 -3.62
CA THR A 122 -29.60 15.07 -4.43
C THR A 122 -30.39 14.56 -5.64
N PHE A 123 -29.96 13.46 -6.26
CA PHE A 123 -30.71 12.83 -7.36
C PHE A 123 -32.08 12.31 -6.88
N ILE A 124 -32.16 11.68 -5.70
CA ILE A 124 -33.44 11.27 -5.13
C ILE A 124 -34.33 12.50 -4.85
N ASP A 125 -33.77 13.53 -4.22
CA ASP A 125 -34.49 14.73 -3.78
C ASP A 125 -35.03 15.57 -4.94
N GLN A 126 -34.20 15.84 -5.96
CA GLN A 126 -34.52 16.78 -7.04
C GLN A 126 -35.09 16.11 -8.29
N ILE A 127 -34.78 14.82 -8.52
CA ILE A 127 -35.21 14.11 -9.74
C ILE A 127 -36.24 13.05 -9.40
N VAL A 128 -35.94 12.11 -8.50
CA VAL A 128 -36.85 10.97 -8.27
C VAL A 128 -38.15 11.43 -7.63
N LEU A 129 -38.09 12.04 -6.44
CA LEU A 129 -39.29 12.40 -5.66
C LEU A 129 -40.24 13.34 -6.42
N PRO A 130 -39.79 14.40 -7.12
CA PRO A 130 -40.70 15.29 -7.84
C PRO A 130 -41.36 14.66 -9.06
N ASN A 131 -40.80 13.55 -9.59
CA ASN A 131 -41.35 12.83 -10.74
C ASN A 131 -42.21 11.61 -10.34
N LEU A 132 -42.45 11.38 -9.05
CA LEU A 132 -43.32 10.29 -8.59
C LEU A 132 -44.79 10.63 -8.81
N GLN A 133 -45.50 9.75 -9.52
CA GLN A 133 -46.95 9.81 -9.68
C GLN A 133 -47.70 8.96 -8.64
N GLN A 134 -47.01 7.96 -8.08
CA GLN A 134 -47.52 7.02 -7.10
C GLN A 134 -46.42 6.69 -6.08
N PRO A 135 -46.76 6.20 -4.87
CA PRO A 135 -45.75 5.83 -3.88
C PRO A 135 -44.73 4.86 -4.45
N LEU A 136 -43.47 5.01 -4.06
CA LEU A 136 -42.34 4.24 -4.54
C LEU A 136 -41.75 3.39 -3.42
N VAL A 137 -41.59 2.09 -3.67
CA VAL A 137 -40.78 1.18 -2.86
C VAL A 137 -39.48 0.86 -3.60
N ILE A 138 -38.34 1.11 -2.97
CA ILE A 138 -37.02 0.72 -3.49
C ILE A 138 -36.54 -0.54 -2.74
N PHE A 139 -36.33 -1.62 -3.47
CA PHE A 139 -35.76 -2.88 -2.99
C PHE A 139 -34.26 -2.91 -3.28
N PHE A 140 -33.43 -2.82 -2.25
CA PHE A 140 -32.00 -3.11 -2.33
C PHE A 140 -31.77 -4.58 -2.06
N ASP A 141 -31.47 -5.36 -3.10
CA ASP A 141 -31.18 -6.80 -3.00
C ASP A 141 -29.66 -7.05 -2.94
N GLU A 142 -29.28 -8.20 -2.37
CA GLU A 142 -27.87 -8.55 -2.08
C GLU A 142 -27.14 -7.43 -1.32
N ILE A 143 -27.75 -6.88 -0.25
CA ILE A 143 -27.15 -5.82 0.57
C ILE A 143 -25.83 -6.25 1.22
N ASP A 144 -25.60 -7.54 1.41
CA ASP A 144 -24.34 -8.09 1.90
C ASP A 144 -23.16 -7.89 0.92
N SER A 145 -23.42 -7.55 -0.35
CA SER A 145 -22.36 -7.21 -1.31
C SER A 145 -21.54 -5.99 -0.87
N VAL A 146 -22.11 -5.10 -0.05
CA VAL A 146 -21.40 -3.90 0.44
C VAL A 146 -20.21 -4.23 1.35
N LEU A 147 -20.23 -5.41 2.00
CA LEU A 147 -19.16 -5.89 2.87
C LEU A 147 -17.87 -6.21 2.09
N GLY A 148 -17.97 -6.41 0.78
CA GLY A 148 -16.84 -6.68 -0.11
C GLY A 148 -16.21 -5.43 -0.74
N LEU A 149 -16.74 -4.24 -0.47
CA LEU A 149 -16.28 -2.99 -1.06
C LEU A 149 -15.07 -2.42 -0.31
N LYS A 150 -14.14 -1.80 -1.06
CA LYS A 150 -12.88 -1.24 -0.51
C LYS A 150 -12.99 0.22 -0.07
N PHE A 151 -14.21 0.72 0.11
CA PHE A 151 -14.49 2.07 0.59
C PHE A 151 -15.61 2.04 1.64
N PRO A 152 -15.70 3.04 2.54
CA PRO A 152 -16.74 3.08 3.56
C PRO A 152 -18.15 3.20 2.96
N THR A 153 -19.08 2.37 3.42
CA THR A 153 -20.48 2.35 2.95
C THR A 153 -21.48 2.82 4.02
N GLU A 154 -21.00 3.23 5.20
CA GLU A 154 -21.84 3.73 6.28
C GLU A 154 -22.66 4.96 5.85
N GLU A 155 -22.08 5.82 5.02
CA GLU A 155 -22.75 7.02 4.48
C GLU A 155 -24.00 6.67 3.65
N PHE A 156 -24.00 5.53 2.93
CA PHE A 156 -25.16 5.07 2.18
C PHE A 156 -26.34 4.74 3.10
N PHE A 157 -26.07 4.08 4.23
CA PHE A 157 -27.09 3.77 5.21
C PHE A 157 -27.57 5.02 5.97
N GLY A 158 -26.64 5.94 6.28
CA GLY A 158 -26.97 7.25 6.82
C GLY A 158 -27.90 8.04 5.88
N LEU A 159 -27.66 7.95 4.56
CA LEU A 159 -28.53 8.56 3.57
C LEU A 159 -29.94 7.95 3.57
N ILE A 160 -30.08 6.62 3.61
CA ILE A 160 -31.39 5.95 3.71
C ILE A 160 -32.13 6.39 4.97
N ARG A 161 -31.43 6.46 6.11
CA ARG A 161 -32.01 6.95 7.36
C ARG A 161 -32.47 8.40 7.24
N SER A 162 -31.68 9.26 6.60
CA SER A 162 -32.05 10.67 6.40
C SER A 162 -33.36 10.82 5.63
N TYR A 163 -33.65 9.93 4.66
CA TYR A 163 -34.92 9.92 3.94
C TYR A 163 -36.11 9.65 4.86
N TYR A 164 -35.95 8.72 5.80
CA TYR A 164 -36.98 8.42 6.78
C TYR A 164 -37.22 9.60 7.74
N GLU A 165 -36.16 10.21 8.26
CA GLU A 165 -36.27 11.37 9.16
C GLU A 165 -36.94 12.57 8.48
N LYS A 166 -36.64 12.82 7.20
CA LYS A 166 -37.29 13.88 6.40
C LYS A 166 -38.81 13.72 6.24
N ARG A 167 -39.37 12.52 6.45
CA ARG A 167 -40.84 12.28 6.39
C ARG A 167 -41.63 13.11 7.40
N ALA A 168 -40.99 13.53 8.50
CA ALA A 168 -41.59 14.36 9.52
C ALA A 168 -41.95 15.77 8.99
N THR A 169 -41.09 16.35 8.17
CA THR A 169 -41.20 17.75 7.72
C THR A 169 -41.47 17.89 6.22
N GLN A 170 -41.21 16.87 5.41
CA GLN A 170 -41.32 16.90 3.96
C GLN A 170 -42.26 15.82 3.44
N THR A 171 -43.40 16.24 2.90
CA THR A 171 -44.48 15.34 2.43
C THR A 171 -44.03 14.41 1.31
N LEU A 172 -43.15 14.87 0.41
CA LEU A 172 -42.64 14.04 -0.71
C LEU A 172 -41.94 12.78 -0.22
N TYR A 173 -41.19 12.86 0.88
CA TYR A 173 -40.47 11.71 1.45
C TYR A 173 -41.39 10.64 2.04
N ARG A 174 -42.65 10.96 2.35
CA ARG A 174 -43.65 9.97 2.80
C ARG A 174 -44.02 8.99 1.68
N GLN A 175 -43.77 9.35 0.43
CA GLN A 175 -44.04 8.50 -0.73
C GLN A 175 -42.91 7.51 -1.01
N LEU A 176 -41.75 7.64 -0.37
CA LEU A 176 -40.58 6.78 -0.60
C LEU A 176 -40.40 5.79 0.54
N THR A 177 -40.47 4.49 0.25
CA THR A 177 -40.23 3.39 1.19
C THR A 177 -39.03 2.55 0.74
N VAL A 178 -38.21 2.08 1.70
CA VAL A 178 -37.00 1.32 1.41
C VAL A 178 -37.09 -0.08 2.02
N VAL A 179 -36.67 -1.08 1.24
CA VAL A 179 -36.52 -2.49 1.65
C VAL A 179 -35.10 -2.94 1.41
N MET A 180 -34.48 -3.58 2.40
CA MET A 180 -33.14 -4.17 2.27
C MET A 180 -33.20 -5.70 2.40
N LEU A 181 -32.63 -6.41 1.44
CA LEU A 181 -32.63 -7.87 1.38
C LEU A 181 -31.19 -8.36 1.28
N GLY A 182 -30.82 -9.40 2.05
CA GLY A 182 -29.50 -10.01 1.91
C GLY A 182 -29.12 -10.99 3.02
N VAL A 183 -27.84 -11.33 3.05
CA VAL A 183 -27.21 -12.29 3.96
C VAL A 183 -26.22 -11.57 4.87
N ALA A 184 -26.73 -10.68 5.72
CA ALA A 184 -25.93 -9.92 6.68
C ALA A 184 -26.70 -9.76 8.00
N THR A 185 -26.05 -9.35 9.09
CA THR A 185 -26.72 -8.84 10.29
C THR A 185 -26.64 -7.31 10.26
N PRO A 186 -27.54 -6.59 10.95
CA PRO A 186 -27.44 -5.13 11.06
C PRO A 186 -26.05 -4.65 11.50
N SER A 187 -25.41 -5.36 12.44
CA SER A 187 -24.07 -5.06 12.96
C SER A 187 -22.92 -5.31 11.97
N ASP A 188 -23.14 -6.09 10.91
CA ASP A 188 -22.11 -6.27 9.86
C ASP A 188 -22.11 -5.10 8.88
N LEU A 189 -23.28 -4.54 8.63
CA LEU A 189 -23.47 -3.50 7.63
C LEU A 189 -23.05 -2.12 8.17
N ILE A 190 -23.14 -1.91 9.49
CA ILE A 190 -22.84 -0.61 10.14
C ILE A 190 -22.30 -0.83 11.55
N HIS A 191 -21.22 -0.12 11.90
CA HIS A 191 -20.59 -0.22 13.22
C HIS A 191 -21.32 0.55 14.34
N ASP A 192 -21.85 1.74 14.05
CA ASP A 192 -22.63 2.52 15.03
C ASP A 192 -24.11 2.09 15.01
N PRO A 193 -24.62 1.42 16.07
CA PRO A 193 -26.00 1.01 16.14
C PRO A 193 -26.98 2.19 16.11
N HIS A 194 -26.59 3.40 16.56
CA HIS A 194 -27.48 4.56 16.59
C HIS A 194 -27.63 5.26 15.24
N ALA A 195 -26.66 5.12 14.34
CA ALA A 195 -26.68 5.71 13.00
C ALA A 195 -27.45 4.87 11.95
N THR A 196 -28.02 3.73 12.34
CA THR A 196 -28.53 2.75 11.36
C THR A 196 -29.98 2.99 10.91
N PRO A 197 -30.33 2.63 9.66
CA PRO A 197 -31.72 2.47 9.22
C PRO A 197 -32.37 1.20 9.79
N PHE A 198 -31.61 0.33 10.48
CA PHE A 198 -32.14 -0.89 11.10
C PHE A 198 -32.90 -0.63 12.40
N ASN A 199 -32.68 0.51 13.06
CA ASN A 199 -33.46 0.92 14.24
C ASN A 199 -34.84 1.49 13.90
N ILE A 200 -35.03 1.97 12.68
CA ILE A 200 -36.27 2.60 12.21
C ILE A 200 -37.10 1.69 11.31
N GLY A 201 -36.51 0.57 10.86
CA GLY A 201 -37.14 -0.41 9.99
C GLY A 201 -37.63 -1.65 10.74
N GLN A 202 -38.63 -2.33 10.20
CA GLN A 202 -39.15 -3.59 10.71
C GLN A 202 -38.35 -4.78 10.18
N ALA A 203 -37.86 -5.63 11.09
CA ALA A 203 -37.24 -6.90 10.74
C ALA A 203 -38.30 -7.90 10.26
N ILE A 204 -38.09 -8.48 9.08
CA ILE A 204 -38.92 -9.57 8.55
C ILE A 204 -38.10 -10.86 8.60
N SER A 205 -38.42 -11.73 9.55
CA SER A 205 -37.72 -13.00 9.75
C SER A 205 -38.30 -14.09 8.85
N LEU A 206 -37.43 -14.79 8.10
CA LEU A 206 -37.83 -16.00 7.37
C LEU A 206 -37.55 -17.24 8.19
N GLN A 207 -38.59 -18.03 8.43
CA GLN A 207 -38.51 -19.33 9.08
C GLN A 207 -38.65 -20.45 8.04
N GLY A 208 -38.31 -21.67 8.44
CA GLY A 208 -38.62 -22.87 7.65
C GLY A 208 -40.13 -23.12 7.62
N PHE A 209 -40.62 -23.76 6.56
CA PHE A 209 -42.01 -24.11 6.39
C PHE A 209 -42.53 -24.98 7.54
N THR A 210 -43.70 -24.63 8.04
CA THR A 210 -44.50 -25.51 8.89
C THR A 210 -45.29 -26.50 8.03
N LEU A 211 -45.77 -27.59 8.63
CA LEU A 211 -46.62 -28.57 7.93
C LEU A 211 -47.91 -27.92 7.39
N ALA A 212 -48.46 -26.95 8.12
CA ALA A 212 -49.66 -26.21 7.71
C ALA A 212 -49.40 -25.32 6.50
N GLU A 213 -48.23 -24.68 6.41
CA GLU A 213 -47.86 -23.84 5.28
C GLU A 213 -47.49 -24.68 4.04
N ALA A 214 -46.82 -25.82 4.22
CA ALA A 214 -46.26 -26.62 3.14
C ALA A 214 -47.29 -27.40 2.28
N GLN A 215 -48.59 -27.20 2.49
CA GLN A 215 -49.66 -27.88 1.75
C GLN A 215 -49.60 -27.71 0.22
N PRO A 216 -49.14 -26.58 -0.37
CA PRO A 216 -48.95 -26.46 -1.82
C PRO A 216 -47.98 -27.49 -2.42
N LEU A 217 -47.14 -28.14 -1.60
CA LEU A 217 -46.23 -29.20 -2.04
C LEU A 217 -46.91 -30.58 -2.11
N VAL A 218 -48.07 -30.78 -1.48
CA VAL A 218 -48.76 -32.08 -1.42
C VAL A 218 -49.12 -32.67 -2.79
N PRO A 219 -49.63 -31.90 -3.78
CA PRO A 219 -50.07 -32.46 -5.05
C PRO A 219 -48.98 -33.26 -5.78
N GLY A 220 -47.72 -32.79 -5.71
CA GLY A 220 -46.60 -33.48 -6.35
C GLY A 220 -46.15 -34.74 -5.60
N LEU A 221 -46.57 -34.95 -4.35
CA LEU A 221 -46.25 -36.13 -3.55
C LEU A 221 -47.36 -37.20 -3.55
N ALA A 222 -48.54 -36.87 -4.09
CA ALA A 222 -49.71 -37.74 -4.06
C ALA A 222 -49.50 -39.08 -4.79
N SER A 223 -48.60 -39.13 -5.78
CA SER A 223 -48.23 -40.37 -6.48
C SER A 223 -47.13 -41.18 -5.79
N VAL A 224 -46.51 -40.63 -4.73
CA VAL A 224 -45.36 -41.22 -4.04
C VAL A 224 -45.79 -41.91 -2.76
N PHE A 225 -46.64 -41.27 -1.96
CA PHE A 225 -47.07 -41.78 -0.65
C PHE A 225 -48.54 -42.15 -0.65
N THR A 226 -48.88 -43.22 0.07
CA THR A 226 -50.27 -43.51 0.41
C THR A 226 -50.79 -42.56 1.49
N ASP A 227 -49.95 -42.25 2.49
CA ASP A 227 -50.20 -41.17 3.46
C ASP A 227 -49.27 -39.98 3.16
N VAL A 228 -49.82 -39.02 2.41
CA VAL A 228 -49.05 -37.88 1.90
C VAL A 228 -48.72 -36.87 3.02
N GLN A 229 -49.54 -36.78 4.06
CA GLN A 229 -49.30 -35.85 5.17
C GLN A 229 -48.14 -36.34 6.03
N ASP A 230 -48.09 -37.64 6.33
CA ASP A 230 -46.97 -38.24 7.02
C ASP A 230 -45.68 -38.16 6.19
N GLY A 231 -45.78 -38.37 4.87
CA GLY A 231 -44.65 -38.19 3.95
C GLY A 231 -44.11 -36.76 3.96
N LEU A 232 -44.99 -35.75 3.90
CA LEU A 232 -44.58 -34.34 3.98
C LEU A 232 -43.99 -34.00 5.35
N ALA A 233 -44.55 -34.51 6.45
CA ALA A 233 -44.01 -34.32 7.79
C ALA A 233 -42.59 -34.90 7.92
N ALA A 234 -42.35 -36.09 7.36
CA ALA A 234 -41.03 -36.71 7.32
C ALA A 234 -40.02 -35.89 6.48
N ILE A 235 -40.45 -35.32 5.35
CA ILE A 235 -39.61 -34.42 4.54
C ILE A 235 -39.25 -33.16 5.34
N LEU A 236 -40.21 -32.56 6.05
CA LEU A 236 -39.98 -31.36 6.86
C LEU A 236 -39.08 -31.64 8.07
N ASP A 237 -39.18 -32.82 8.69
CA ASP A 237 -38.26 -33.26 9.77
C ASP A 237 -36.81 -33.24 9.30
N TRP A 238 -36.53 -33.81 8.13
CA TRP A 238 -35.18 -33.83 7.57
C TRP A 238 -34.65 -32.45 7.17
N THR A 239 -35.51 -31.65 6.55
CA THR A 239 -35.12 -30.38 5.91
C THR A 239 -35.25 -29.16 6.82
N GLY A 240 -35.90 -29.31 7.98
CA GLY A 240 -36.25 -28.21 8.88
C GLY A 240 -37.17 -27.17 8.23
N GLY A 241 -37.88 -27.56 7.17
CA GLY A 241 -38.70 -26.68 6.34
C GLY A 241 -37.91 -25.65 5.51
N GLN A 242 -36.59 -25.80 5.36
CA GLN A 242 -35.84 -24.88 4.51
C GLN A 242 -36.36 -24.95 3.06
N PRO A 243 -36.76 -23.82 2.43
CA PRO A 243 -37.46 -23.84 1.15
C PRO A 243 -36.78 -24.65 0.04
N PHE A 244 -35.48 -24.41 -0.18
CA PHE A 244 -34.71 -25.11 -1.20
C PHE A 244 -34.58 -26.61 -0.94
N LEU A 245 -34.20 -27.01 0.28
CA LEU A 245 -34.04 -28.42 0.63
C LEU A 245 -35.37 -29.17 0.63
N THR A 246 -36.45 -28.51 1.05
CA THR A 246 -37.80 -29.08 1.04
C THR A 246 -38.20 -29.40 -0.40
N GLN A 247 -38.09 -28.46 -1.33
CA GLN A 247 -38.39 -28.72 -2.74
C GLN A 247 -37.44 -29.74 -3.37
N LYS A 248 -36.14 -29.71 -3.03
CA LYS A 248 -35.15 -30.69 -3.51
C LYS A 248 -35.53 -32.10 -3.09
N LEU A 249 -35.88 -32.29 -1.82
CA LEU A 249 -36.28 -33.59 -1.30
C LEU A 249 -37.64 -34.01 -1.87
N CYS A 250 -38.62 -33.12 -2.02
CA CYS A 250 -39.89 -33.46 -2.69
C CYS A 250 -39.67 -33.96 -4.13
N ARG A 251 -38.76 -33.35 -4.88
CA ARG A 251 -38.38 -33.80 -6.24
C ARG A 251 -37.69 -35.16 -6.23
N LEU A 252 -36.75 -35.38 -5.30
CA LEU A 252 -36.10 -36.67 -5.14
C LEU A 252 -37.11 -37.76 -4.75
N MET A 253 -38.11 -37.43 -3.93
CA MET A 253 -39.20 -38.35 -3.60
C MET A 253 -40.06 -38.69 -4.82
N GLN A 254 -40.35 -37.74 -5.71
CA GLN A 254 -41.04 -38.07 -6.98
C GLN A 254 -40.24 -39.05 -7.85
N GLN A 255 -38.92 -38.88 -7.90
CA GLN A 255 -38.07 -39.65 -8.79
C GLN A 255 -37.71 -41.02 -8.24
N TYR A 256 -37.45 -41.11 -6.94
CA TYR A 256 -36.89 -42.31 -6.29
C TYR A 256 -37.76 -42.86 -5.16
N GLY A 257 -38.71 -42.08 -4.63
CA GLY A 257 -39.59 -42.54 -3.56
C GLY A 257 -40.33 -43.85 -3.87
N PRO A 258 -40.91 -44.05 -5.07
CA PRO A 258 -41.61 -45.29 -5.42
C PRO A 258 -40.73 -46.56 -5.42
N THR A 259 -39.40 -46.45 -5.38
CA THR A 259 -38.50 -47.62 -5.32
C THR A 259 -38.30 -48.15 -3.91
N TRP A 260 -38.89 -47.50 -2.90
CA TRP A 260 -38.75 -47.86 -1.49
C TRP A 260 -40.07 -48.40 -0.94
N GLU A 261 -39.99 -49.48 -0.17
CA GLU A 261 -41.13 -50.05 0.55
C GLU A 261 -41.09 -49.66 2.04
N GLY A 262 -42.26 -49.47 2.64
CA GLY A 262 -42.40 -49.20 4.08
C GLY A 262 -43.27 -47.99 4.40
N SER A 263 -43.16 -47.52 5.64
CA SER A 263 -43.82 -46.28 6.08
C SER A 263 -43.25 -45.05 5.37
N PRO A 264 -44.01 -43.94 5.25
CA PRO A 264 -43.51 -42.71 4.64
C PRO A 264 -42.16 -42.23 5.21
N GLN A 265 -41.97 -42.34 6.53
CA GLN A 265 -40.69 -42.03 7.18
C GLN A 265 -39.54 -42.89 6.68
N GLN A 266 -39.74 -44.21 6.53
CA GLN A 266 -38.70 -45.13 6.05
C GLN A 266 -38.34 -44.86 4.59
N MET A 267 -39.32 -44.52 3.76
CA MET A 267 -39.09 -44.15 2.36
C MET A 267 -38.26 -42.87 2.27
N VAL A 268 -38.61 -41.83 3.05
CA VAL A 268 -37.85 -40.57 3.09
C VAL A 268 -36.44 -40.79 3.62
N ASP A 269 -36.28 -41.54 4.72
CA ASP A 269 -34.97 -41.90 5.27
C ASP A 269 -34.09 -42.63 4.24
N GLY A 270 -34.68 -43.54 3.47
CA GLY A 270 -34.01 -44.28 2.38
C GLY A 270 -33.49 -43.36 1.29
N VAL A 271 -34.36 -42.51 0.75
CA VAL A 271 -34.00 -41.53 -0.30
C VAL A 271 -32.98 -40.52 0.19
N VAL A 272 -33.12 -40.00 1.42
CA VAL A 272 -32.15 -39.06 1.99
C VAL A 272 -30.78 -39.72 2.13
N ARG A 273 -30.71 -40.96 2.63
CA ARG A 273 -29.44 -41.69 2.75
C ARG A 273 -28.79 -41.90 1.39
N SER A 274 -29.50 -42.48 0.42
CA SER A 274 -28.91 -42.87 -0.87
C SER A 274 -28.62 -41.69 -1.80
N HIS A 275 -29.42 -40.62 -1.74
CA HIS A 275 -29.37 -39.51 -2.70
C HIS A 275 -28.96 -38.15 -2.14
N ILE A 276 -28.80 -38.02 -0.82
CA ILE A 276 -28.31 -36.77 -0.20
C ILE A 276 -27.08 -37.02 0.67
N LEU A 277 -27.02 -38.08 1.47
CA LEU A 277 -25.94 -38.30 2.43
C LEU A 277 -24.77 -39.12 1.85
N ASP A 278 -25.07 -40.24 1.21
CA ASP A 278 -24.05 -41.11 0.62
C ASP A 278 -23.38 -40.38 -0.54
N HIS A 279 -22.05 -40.25 -0.51
CA HIS A 279 -21.28 -39.52 -1.53
C HIS A 279 -21.84 -38.11 -1.83
N TRP A 280 -22.35 -37.42 -0.80
CA TRP A 280 -23.09 -36.16 -0.92
C TRP A 280 -22.37 -35.13 -1.81
N GLU A 281 -21.03 -35.07 -1.79
CA GLU A 281 -20.27 -34.11 -2.60
C GLU A 281 -20.50 -34.29 -4.10
N ALA A 282 -20.61 -35.54 -4.57
CA ALA A 282 -20.85 -35.85 -5.97
C ALA A 282 -22.32 -35.71 -6.38
N GLN A 283 -23.24 -35.81 -5.40
CA GLN A 283 -24.68 -35.79 -5.62
C GLN A 283 -25.32 -34.40 -5.41
N ASP A 284 -24.55 -33.42 -4.91
CA ASP A 284 -25.06 -32.08 -4.61
C ASP A 284 -25.27 -31.24 -5.88
N ASP A 285 -26.33 -31.57 -6.62
CA ASP A 285 -26.81 -30.86 -7.81
C ASP A 285 -28.33 -30.57 -7.69
N PRO A 286 -28.79 -29.31 -7.86
CA PRO A 286 -27.99 -28.10 -7.87
C PRO A 286 -27.23 -27.89 -6.55
N GLU A 287 -26.09 -27.20 -6.64
CA GLU A 287 -25.14 -27.00 -5.54
C GLU A 287 -25.76 -26.24 -4.36
N HIS A 288 -25.60 -26.81 -3.17
CA HIS A 288 -26.03 -26.21 -1.92
C HIS A 288 -25.13 -26.61 -0.76
N LEU A 289 -24.97 -27.91 -0.51
CA LEU A 289 -24.07 -28.43 0.53
C LEU A 289 -22.61 -28.08 0.22
N ARG A 290 -22.18 -28.19 -1.05
CA ARG A 290 -20.84 -27.80 -1.48
C ARG A 290 -20.59 -26.31 -1.28
N THR A 291 -21.62 -25.48 -1.47
CA THR A 291 -21.55 -24.04 -1.19
C THR A 291 -21.34 -23.76 0.29
N ILE A 292 -22.04 -24.48 1.18
CA ILE A 292 -21.85 -24.38 2.64
C ILE A 292 -20.42 -24.82 3.01
N ARG A 293 -19.97 -25.97 2.51
CA ARG A 293 -18.60 -26.48 2.72
C ARG A 293 -17.55 -25.45 2.31
N ASN A 294 -17.64 -24.93 1.09
CA ASN A 294 -16.68 -23.97 0.56
C ASN A 294 -16.67 -22.68 1.40
N ARG A 295 -17.80 -22.25 1.96
CA ARG A 295 -17.84 -21.13 2.91
C ARG A 295 -17.08 -21.42 4.20
N LEU A 296 -17.28 -22.60 4.78
CA LEU A 296 -16.61 -22.99 6.03
C LEU A 296 -15.09 -23.15 5.85
N MET A 297 -14.67 -23.62 4.68
CA MET A 297 -13.29 -24.09 4.44
C MET A 297 -12.43 -23.13 3.63
N ILE A 298 -12.97 -22.56 2.55
CA ILE A 298 -12.21 -21.80 1.54
C ILE A 298 -12.37 -20.29 1.77
N ASN A 299 -13.61 -19.85 2.05
CA ASN A 299 -13.91 -18.42 2.12
C ASN A 299 -13.74 -17.85 3.54
N SER A 300 -13.54 -18.71 4.54
CA SER A 300 -13.33 -18.29 5.92
C SER A 300 -11.90 -17.83 6.15
N ALA A 301 -11.72 -16.70 6.83
CA ALA A 301 -10.41 -16.25 7.28
C ALA A 301 -9.85 -17.12 8.43
N GLN A 302 -10.72 -17.80 9.18
CA GLN A 302 -10.37 -18.60 10.36
C GLN A 302 -11.16 -19.93 10.37
N PRO A 303 -10.95 -20.81 9.38
CA PRO A 303 -11.76 -22.02 9.19
C PRO A 303 -11.69 -22.96 10.42
N GLN A 304 -10.54 -23.02 11.10
CA GLN A 304 -10.38 -23.83 12.31
C GLN A 304 -11.28 -23.37 13.47
N GLN A 305 -11.40 -22.05 13.67
CA GLN A 305 -12.24 -21.49 14.72
C GLN A 305 -13.72 -21.71 14.40
N LEU A 306 -14.09 -21.52 13.13
CA LEU A 306 -15.46 -21.71 12.67
C LEU A 306 -15.92 -23.17 12.82
N LEU A 307 -15.08 -24.13 12.43
CA LEU A 307 -15.34 -25.56 12.61
C LEU A 307 -15.44 -25.95 14.08
N ARG A 308 -14.58 -25.42 14.96
CA ARG A 308 -14.67 -25.69 16.42
C ARG A 308 -15.95 -25.13 17.03
N LEU A 309 -16.38 -23.94 16.62
CA LEU A 309 -17.65 -23.37 17.07
C LEU A 309 -18.83 -24.23 16.61
N TYR A 310 -18.83 -24.65 15.35
CA TYR A 310 -19.87 -25.55 14.85
C TYR A 310 -19.85 -26.92 15.57
N GLN A 311 -18.66 -27.45 15.87
CA GLN A 311 -18.49 -28.65 16.67
C GLN A 311 -19.12 -28.51 18.07
N GLN A 312 -18.95 -27.36 18.72
CA GLN A 312 -19.59 -27.08 20.01
C GLN A 312 -21.11 -27.06 19.90
N ILE A 313 -21.67 -26.46 18.84
CA ILE A 313 -23.13 -26.42 18.62
C ILE A 313 -23.66 -27.84 18.38
N LEU A 314 -22.96 -28.67 17.61
CA LEU A 314 -23.34 -30.07 17.40
C LEU A 314 -23.31 -30.88 18.70
N THR A 315 -22.30 -30.69 19.55
CA THR A 315 -22.14 -31.47 20.79
C THR A 315 -23.12 -31.03 21.88
N HIS A 316 -23.31 -29.72 22.07
CA HIS A 316 -24.18 -29.19 23.12
C HIS A 316 -25.63 -28.98 22.68
N GLY A 317 -25.92 -29.14 21.38
CA GLY A 317 -27.23 -28.90 20.76
C GLY A 317 -27.52 -27.42 20.50
N ASN A 318 -27.07 -26.51 21.37
CA ASN A 318 -27.15 -25.07 21.18
C ASN A 318 -26.01 -24.30 21.86
N VAL A 319 -25.84 -23.03 21.48
CA VAL A 319 -24.89 -22.07 22.09
C VAL A 319 -25.54 -20.69 22.18
N ASP A 320 -25.34 -19.96 23.27
CA ASP A 320 -25.84 -18.60 23.45
C ASP A 320 -25.26 -17.61 22.43
N ILE A 321 -26.08 -16.66 22.00
CA ILE A 321 -25.65 -15.62 21.06
C ILE A 321 -24.78 -14.59 21.76
N ASN A 322 -23.56 -14.42 21.25
CA ASN A 322 -22.65 -13.34 21.64
C ASN A 322 -22.27 -12.44 20.46
N ASN A 323 -22.82 -12.68 19.27
CA ASN A 323 -22.55 -11.95 18.03
C ASN A 323 -21.04 -11.86 17.70
N SER A 324 -20.25 -12.86 18.10
CA SER A 324 -18.88 -12.98 17.63
C SER A 324 -18.85 -13.19 16.12
N ARG A 325 -17.77 -12.72 15.48
CA ARG A 325 -17.57 -12.86 14.02
C ARG A 325 -17.77 -14.31 13.52
N ALA A 326 -17.28 -15.29 14.28
CA ALA A 326 -17.46 -16.71 13.95
C ALA A 326 -18.93 -17.16 14.02
N GLN A 327 -19.70 -16.71 15.02
CA GLN A 327 -21.15 -17.00 15.10
C GLN A 327 -21.91 -16.40 13.92
N ILE A 328 -21.56 -15.17 13.56
CA ILE A 328 -22.16 -14.45 12.42
C ILE A 328 -21.87 -15.19 11.12
N GLU A 329 -20.61 -15.52 10.86
CA GLU A 329 -20.17 -16.23 9.66
C GLU A 329 -20.86 -17.60 9.53
N LEU A 330 -21.01 -18.32 10.65
CA LEU A 330 -21.69 -19.60 10.69
C LEU A 330 -23.19 -19.46 10.36
N ARG A 331 -23.86 -18.41 10.85
CA ARG A 331 -25.26 -18.12 10.48
C ARG A 331 -25.41 -17.82 9.00
N PHE A 332 -24.46 -17.09 8.39
CA PHE A 332 -24.52 -16.77 6.96
C PHE A 332 -24.26 -17.95 6.05
N SER A 333 -23.51 -18.95 6.52
CA SER A 333 -23.45 -20.22 5.81
C SER A 333 -24.85 -20.86 5.65
N GLY A 334 -25.80 -20.53 6.53
CA GLY A 334 -27.13 -21.15 6.58
C GLY A 334 -27.14 -22.49 7.32
N LEU A 335 -25.99 -22.94 7.82
CA LEU A 335 -25.83 -24.18 8.56
C LEU A 335 -26.51 -24.14 9.94
N VAL A 336 -26.50 -22.97 10.57
CA VAL A 336 -27.12 -22.72 11.88
C VAL A 336 -28.18 -21.62 11.80
N ILE A 337 -29.16 -21.70 12.69
CA ILE A 337 -30.24 -20.73 12.82
C ILE A 337 -30.33 -20.22 14.26
N GLN A 338 -30.78 -18.99 14.42
CA GLN A 338 -31.11 -18.43 15.73
C GLN A 338 -32.55 -18.81 16.11
N ARG A 339 -32.73 -19.46 17.27
CA ARG A 339 -34.04 -19.66 17.89
C ARG A 339 -33.95 -19.31 19.37
N GLN A 340 -34.90 -18.51 19.87
CA GLN A 340 -35.01 -18.18 21.31
C GLN A 340 -33.70 -17.68 21.96
N GLY A 341 -32.87 -16.94 21.22
CA GLY A 341 -31.61 -16.38 21.74
C GLY A 341 -30.39 -17.29 21.66
N THR A 342 -30.54 -18.54 21.18
CA THR A 342 -29.44 -19.49 20.99
C THR A 342 -29.24 -19.84 19.51
N LEU A 343 -28.06 -20.34 19.17
CA LEU A 343 -27.70 -20.90 17.87
C LEU A 343 -27.77 -22.41 17.92
N GLN A 344 -28.42 -22.99 16.92
CA GLN A 344 -28.55 -24.44 16.75
C GLN A 344 -28.43 -24.80 15.27
N VAL A 345 -28.08 -26.06 14.98
CA VAL A 345 -28.03 -26.56 13.60
C VAL A 345 -29.43 -26.46 12.98
N PHE A 346 -29.52 -25.99 11.74
CA PHE A 346 -30.81 -25.62 11.16
C PHE A 346 -31.68 -26.85 10.84
N ASN A 347 -31.11 -27.94 10.34
CA ASN A 347 -31.84 -29.15 10.02
C ASN A 347 -30.99 -30.42 10.14
N ARG A 348 -31.67 -31.58 10.06
CA ARG A 348 -31.06 -32.89 10.26
C ARG A 348 -30.09 -33.26 9.14
N ILE A 349 -30.41 -32.91 7.88
CA ILE A 349 -29.49 -33.13 6.74
C ILE A 349 -28.12 -32.50 7.02
N TYR A 350 -28.09 -31.25 7.50
CA TYR A 350 -26.84 -30.57 7.83
C TYR A 350 -26.05 -31.26 8.93
N SER A 351 -26.70 -31.65 10.03
CA SER A 351 -26.03 -32.39 11.11
C SER A 351 -25.52 -33.77 10.69
N SER A 352 -26.13 -34.37 9.66
CA SER A 352 -25.70 -35.67 9.10
C SER A 352 -24.60 -35.55 8.05
N VAL A 353 -24.57 -34.46 7.27
CA VAL A 353 -23.53 -34.21 6.26
C VAL A 353 -22.27 -33.63 6.89
N PHE A 354 -22.43 -32.59 7.71
CA PHE A 354 -21.35 -31.93 8.43
C PHE A 354 -21.35 -32.45 9.86
N ASP A 355 -21.05 -33.74 10.02
CA ASP A 355 -21.05 -34.42 11.31
C ASP A 355 -19.69 -34.29 12.04
N GLN A 356 -19.56 -34.93 13.20
CA GLN A 356 -18.31 -34.96 13.97
C GLN A 356 -17.15 -35.59 13.18
N ALA A 357 -17.41 -36.62 12.37
CA ALA A 357 -16.37 -37.30 11.60
C ALA A 357 -15.81 -36.37 10.51
N TRP A 358 -16.70 -35.70 9.77
CA TRP A 358 -16.36 -34.72 8.75
C TRP A 358 -15.57 -33.55 9.36
N ILE A 359 -16.01 -32.98 10.49
CA ILE A 359 -15.29 -31.89 11.16
C ILE A 359 -13.87 -32.31 11.56
N ASN A 360 -13.72 -33.50 12.16
CA ASN A 360 -12.42 -33.99 12.59
C ASN A 360 -11.47 -34.19 11.40
N GLN A 361 -11.98 -34.73 10.27
CA GLN A 361 -11.22 -34.86 9.03
C GLN A 361 -10.77 -33.50 8.48
N GLN A 362 -11.66 -32.50 8.46
CA GLN A 362 -11.31 -31.17 7.98
C GLN A 362 -10.34 -30.46 8.93
N LEU A 363 -10.52 -30.57 10.25
CA LEU A 363 -9.59 -30.02 11.23
C LEU A 363 -8.19 -30.64 11.10
N GLN A 364 -8.07 -31.93 10.81
CA GLN A 364 -6.77 -32.56 10.50
C GLN A 364 -6.13 -32.00 9.22
N THR A 365 -6.95 -31.57 8.26
CA THR A 365 -6.49 -30.99 6.98
C THR A 365 -6.10 -29.51 7.13
N ILE A 366 -6.84 -28.75 7.94
CA ILE A 366 -6.61 -27.31 8.21
C ILE A 366 -5.50 -27.08 9.21
N THR A 367 -5.36 -27.97 10.21
CA THR A 367 -4.22 -27.88 11.12
C THR A 367 -3.00 -28.14 10.26
N PRO A 368 -2.14 -27.13 10.00
CA PRO A 368 -0.89 -27.45 9.34
C PRO A 368 -0.25 -28.51 10.22
N VAL A 369 0.14 -29.64 9.62
CA VAL A 369 1.25 -30.40 10.16
C VAL A 369 2.34 -29.36 10.29
N GLN A 370 2.48 -28.77 11.48
CA GLN A 370 3.69 -28.06 11.80
C GLN A 370 4.72 -29.15 11.61
N PRO A 371 5.65 -29.04 10.64
CA PRO A 371 6.86 -29.80 10.80
C PRO A 371 7.30 -29.48 12.22
N VAL A 372 7.44 -30.50 13.06
CA VAL A 372 8.28 -30.34 14.24
C VAL A 372 9.63 -30.05 13.62
N LEU A 373 9.90 -28.76 13.40
CA LEU A 373 11.16 -28.22 12.89
C LEU A 373 12.14 -28.59 13.99
N SER A 374 12.66 -29.81 13.92
CA SER A 374 13.73 -30.23 14.80
C SER A 374 14.90 -29.34 14.39
N PRO A 375 15.44 -28.52 15.30
CA PRO A 375 16.52 -27.63 14.93
C PRO A 375 17.66 -28.47 14.39
N LEU A 376 18.25 -28.06 13.27
CA LEU A 376 19.40 -28.73 12.69
C LEU A 376 20.49 -28.92 13.77
N PRO A 377 21.23 -30.04 13.74
CA PRO A 377 22.32 -30.27 14.69
C PRO A 377 23.30 -29.09 14.67
N LEU A 378 23.80 -28.70 15.85
CA LEU A 378 24.57 -27.46 16.05
C LEU A 378 25.76 -27.30 15.09
N TRP A 379 26.38 -28.41 14.66
CA TRP A 379 27.49 -28.39 13.72
C TRP A 379 27.11 -27.94 12.29
N GLN A 380 25.82 -27.98 11.92
CA GLN A 380 25.33 -27.54 10.60
C GLN A 380 25.08 -26.04 10.53
N VAL A 381 24.87 -25.37 11.67
CA VAL A 381 24.65 -23.91 11.74
C VAL A 381 25.80 -23.11 11.11
N PRO A 382 27.09 -23.35 11.43
CA PRO A 382 28.19 -22.62 10.80
C PRO A 382 28.31 -22.89 9.29
N LEU A 383 28.03 -24.12 8.82
CA LEU A 383 28.06 -24.46 7.40
C LEU A 383 26.98 -23.71 6.61
N ILE A 384 25.76 -23.65 7.15
CA ILE A 384 24.66 -22.87 6.56
C ILE A 384 25.01 -21.40 6.59
N SER A 385 25.55 -20.90 7.70
CA SER A 385 25.92 -19.49 7.84
C SER A 385 26.96 -19.07 6.80
N LEU A 386 27.95 -19.93 6.53
CA LEU A 386 28.95 -19.74 5.46
C LEU A 386 28.29 -19.75 4.08
N GLY A 387 27.36 -20.67 3.82
CA GLY A 387 26.62 -20.73 2.55
C GLY A 387 25.76 -19.48 2.30
N VAL A 388 25.03 -19.03 3.32
CA VAL A 388 24.23 -17.79 3.28
C VAL A 388 25.13 -16.58 3.06
N THR A 389 26.25 -16.50 3.77
CA THR A 389 27.23 -15.41 3.59
C THR A 389 27.75 -15.41 2.15
N GLY A 390 28.19 -16.57 1.64
CA GLY A 390 28.65 -16.69 0.26
C GLY A 390 27.60 -16.23 -0.76
N LEU A 391 26.35 -16.66 -0.61
CA LEU A 391 25.25 -16.24 -1.47
C LEU A 391 25.02 -14.73 -1.44
N VAL A 392 24.94 -14.14 -0.24
CA VAL A 392 24.72 -12.70 -0.06
C VAL A 392 25.88 -11.90 -0.65
N MET A 393 27.12 -12.32 -0.40
CA MET A 393 28.30 -11.63 -0.96
C MET A 393 28.36 -11.73 -2.48
N VAL A 394 27.94 -12.85 -3.08
CA VAL A 394 27.84 -12.95 -4.55
C VAL A 394 26.84 -11.93 -5.10
N ILE A 395 25.66 -11.79 -4.48
CA ILE A 395 24.67 -10.78 -4.90
C ILE A 395 25.23 -9.36 -4.73
N GLN A 396 25.97 -9.11 -3.64
CA GLN A 396 26.61 -7.81 -3.39
C GLN A 396 27.67 -7.48 -4.44
N LEU A 397 28.55 -8.42 -4.78
CA LEU A 397 29.59 -8.24 -5.82
C LEU A 397 29.00 -8.04 -7.23
N LEU A 398 27.78 -8.54 -7.47
CA LEU A 398 27.04 -8.29 -8.71
C LEU A 398 26.27 -6.95 -8.70
N GLY A 399 26.35 -6.17 -7.63
CA GLY A 399 25.66 -4.87 -7.51
C GLY A 399 24.17 -4.98 -7.17
N GLY A 400 23.66 -6.17 -6.85
CA GLY A 400 22.23 -6.40 -6.63
C GLY A 400 21.62 -5.61 -5.45
N PHE A 401 22.45 -5.20 -4.49
CA PHE A 401 22.01 -4.41 -3.33
C PHE A 401 22.29 -2.90 -3.44
N GLN A 402 23.06 -2.45 -4.43
CA GLN A 402 23.50 -1.05 -4.52
C GLN A 402 22.33 -0.04 -4.48
N PRO A 403 21.23 -0.20 -5.25
CA PRO A 403 20.13 0.77 -5.21
C PRO A 403 19.47 0.88 -3.82
N LEU A 404 19.35 -0.25 -3.12
CA LEU A 404 18.75 -0.29 -1.78
C LEU A 404 19.68 0.31 -0.73
N GLU A 405 20.99 0.04 -0.82
CA GLU A 405 21.99 0.61 0.08
C GLU A 405 22.12 2.13 -0.09
N LEU A 406 22.15 2.63 -1.32
CA LEU A 406 22.20 4.07 -1.60
C LEU A 406 20.93 4.78 -1.12
N SER A 407 19.75 4.19 -1.38
CA SER A 407 18.48 4.75 -0.87
C SER A 407 18.42 4.76 0.66
N LEU A 408 18.94 3.72 1.31
CA LEU A 408 19.03 3.68 2.77
C LEU A 408 20.01 4.72 3.28
N PHE A 409 21.20 4.82 2.69
CA PHE A 409 22.21 5.82 3.02
C PHE A 409 21.65 7.24 2.97
N ASP A 410 20.90 7.58 1.90
CA ASP A 410 20.28 8.90 1.78
C ASP A 410 19.29 9.20 2.91
N ARG A 411 18.45 8.22 3.27
CA ARG A 411 17.50 8.38 4.37
C ARG A 411 18.21 8.54 5.71
N LEU A 412 19.25 7.75 5.96
CA LEU A 412 20.02 7.82 7.19
C LEU A 412 20.76 9.16 7.31
N MET A 413 21.31 9.68 6.20
CA MET A 413 21.90 11.02 6.15
C MET A 413 20.87 12.11 6.50
N GLY A 414 19.62 11.96 6.02
CA GLY A 414 18.52 12.87 6.38
C GLY A 414 18.12 12.84 7.85
N TRP A 415 18.33 11.72 8.54
CA TRP A 415 18.02 11.53 9.96
C TRP A 415 19.16 11.93 10.91
N ARG A 416 20.32 12.34 10.41
CA ARG A 416 21.41 12.77 11.27
C ARG A 416 21.03 14.05 12.04
N PRO A 417 21.57 14.24 13.26
CA PRO A 417 21.42 15.50 13.98
C PRO A 417 21.83 16.69 13.11
N THR A 418 21.04 17.75 13.15
CA THR A 418 21.27 18.94 12.31
C THR A 418 22.54 19.67 12.73
N GLU A 419 23.51 19.75 11.81
CA GLU A 419 24.72 20.55 11.97
C GLU A 419 24.45 22.02 11.53
N PRO A 420 25.04 23.03 12.20
CA PRO A 420 24.95 24.43 11.78
C PRO A 420 25.70 24.66 10.45
N ALA A 421 25.44 25.79 9.80
CA ALA A 421 26.14 26.19 8.58
C ALA A 421 27.63 26.46 8.85
N ASP A 422 28.46 26.43 7.80
CA ASP A 422 29.86 26.86 7.92
C ASP A 422 29.97 28.38 7.88
N ASP A 423 30.35 29.00 9.00
CA ASP A 423 30.49 30.45 9.06
C ASP A 423 31.71 30.97 8.27
N ARG A 424 32.63 30.09 7.83
CA ARG A 424 33.76 30.47 6.96
C ARG A 424 33.35 30.80 5.53
N PHE A 425 32.08 30.60 5.16
CA PHE A 425 31.61 30.75 3.78
C PHE A 425 30.55 31.85 3.66
N LEU A 426 30.65 32.63 2.58
CA LEU A 426 29.60 33.49 2.08
C LEU A 426 29.36 33.16 0.60
N ILE A 427 28.10 32.96 0.21
CA ILE A 427 27.74 32.71 -1.18
C ILE A 427 27.07 33.96 -1.76
N ILE A 428 27.65 34.48 -2.84
CA ILE A 428 27.05 35.53 -3.67
C ILE A 428 26.31 34.83 -4.82
N THR A 429 24.98 34.84 -4.74
CA THR A 429 24.13 34.16 -5.71
C THR A 429 23.91 35.03 -6.94
N VAL A 430 24.04 34.42 -8.12
CA VAL A 430 23.71 35.05 -9.41
C VAL A 430 22.49 34.38 -10.00
N SER A 431 21.45 35.19 -10.24
CA SER A 431 20.18 34.80 -10.84
C SER A 431 20.00 35.44 -12.22
N GLU A 432 18.96 35.03 -12.96
CA GLU A 432 18.58 35.70 -14.22
C GLU A 432 18.35 37.21 -14.04
N SER A 433 17.84 37.64 -12.88
CA SER A 433 17.62 39.06 -12.60
C SER A 433 18.93 39.85 -12.49
N ASP A 434 20.01 39.21 -12.05
CA ASP A 434 21.34 39.80 -11.98
C ASP A 434 21.99 39.86 -13.37
N ILE A 435 21.66 38.93 -14.27
CA ILE A 435 22.05 38.98 -15.68
C ILE A 435 21.39 40.17 -16.38
N GLN A 436 20.08 40.35 -16.19
CA GLN A 436 19.35 41.51 -16.73
C GLN A 436 19.87 42.83 -16.17
N TYR A 437 20.27 42.86 -14.90
CA TYR A 437 20.89 44.05 -14.30
C TYR A 437 22.17 44.46 -15.04
N GLN A 438 23.04 43.51 -15.41
CA GLN A 438 24.25 43.80 -16.16
C GLN A 438 23.96 44.41 -17.53
N GLU A 439 22.93 43.91 -18.22
CA GLU A 439 22.49 44.45 -19.51
C GLU A 439 21.97 45.89 -19.37
N GLN A 440 21.23 46.19 -18.29
CA GLN A 440 20.75 47.54 -17.99
C GLN A 440 21.90 48.51 -17.67
N GLN A 441 23.00 48.03 -17.09
CA GLN A 441 24.21 48.82 -16.84
C GLN A 441 25.11 48.96 -18.07
N GLY A 442 24.78 48.31 -19.19
CA GLY A 442 25.56 48.35 -20.43
C GLY A 442 26.87 47.57 -20.36
N TYR A 443 26.97 46.54 -19.50
CA TYR A 443 28.15 45.69 -19.43
C TYR A 443 28.15 44.68 -20.58
N GLU A 444 29.27 44.57 -21.30
CA GLU A 444 29.42 43.64 -22.42
C GLU A 444 29.82 42.25 -21.92
N ARG A 445 29.05 41.22 -22.30
CA ARG A 445 29.33 39.82 -21.94
C ARG A 445 30.04 39.10 -23.08
N THR A 446 31.28 38.68 -22.86
CA THR A 446 32.11 37.95 -23.84
C THR A 446 32.08 36.45 -23.56
N GLY A 447 30.93 35.80 -23.80
CA GLY A 447 30.80 34.35 -23.71
C GLY A 447 30.70 33.77 -22.28
N SER A 448 30.69 34.62 -21.25
CA SER A 448 30.52 34.25 -19.84
C SER A 448 29.19 34.76 -19.26
N THR A 449 28.75 34.17 -18.14
CA THR A 449 27.51 34.60 -17.47
C THR A 449 27.63 35.96 -16.77
N LEU A 450 28.82 36.28 -16.25
CA LEU A 450 29.16 37.58 -15.69
C LEU A 450 30.13 38.33 -16.61
N ALA A 451 29.83 39.60 -16.89
CA ALA A 451 30.73 40.49 -17.61
C ALA A 451 31.96 40.83 -16.77
N ASP A 452 33.10 41.03 -17.43
CA ASP A 452 34.37 41.37 -16.76
C ASP A 452 34.26 42.65 -15.94
N GLN A 453 33.45 43.62 -16.39
CA GLN A 453 33.20 44.84 -15.62
C GLN A 453 32.43 44.54 -14.33
N ALA A 454 31.49 43.59 -14.34
CA ALA A 454 30.77 43.19 -13.14
C ALA A 454 31.70 42.48 -12.13
N ILE A 455 32.54 41.56 -12.60
CA ILE A 455 33.55 40.88 -11.77
C ILE A 455 34.49 41.93 -11.15
N LEU A 456 34.98 42.88 -11.95
CA LEU A 456 35.83 43.97 -11.47
C LEU A 456 35.15 44.82 -10.37
N GLN A 457 33.86 45.14 -10.50
CA GLN A 457 33.14 45.87 -9.46
C GLN A 457 32.96 45.06 -8.17
N VAL A 458 32.67 43.76 -8.30
CA VAL A 458 32.58 42.86 -7.14
C VAL A 458 33.92 42.79 -6.42
N LEU A 459 35.02 42.56 -7.14
CA LEU A 459 36.36 42.51 -6.54
C LEU A 459 36.73 43.83 -5.87
N LYS A 460 36.44 44.98 -6.51
CA LYS A 460 36.64 46.31 -5.88
C LYS A 460 35.87 46.48 -4.57
N LYS A 461 34.68 45.88 -4.43
CA LYS A 461 33.91 45.89 -3.19
C LYS A 461 34.43 44.91 -2.14
N LEU A 462 34.83 43.71 -2.55
CA LEU A 462 35.22 42.64 -1.62
C LEU A 462 36.67 42.76 -1.14
N SER A 463 37.62 43.03 -2.04
CA SER A 463 39.06 43.05 -1.74
C SER A 463 39.46 43.96 -0.56
N PRO A 464 38.88 45.17 -0.36
CA PRO A 464 39.18 46.01 0.81
C PRO A 464 38.86 45.37 2.16
N HIS A 465 38.00 44.35 2.19
CA HIS A 465 37.61 43.65 3.42
C HIS A 465 38.44 42.40 3.69
N HIS A 466 39.47 42.12 2.89
CA HIS A 466 40.40 41.00 3.06
C HIS A 466 39.71 39.63 3.16
N PRO A 467 38.98 39.19 2.11
CA PRO A 467 38.56 37.80 2.01
C PRO A 467 39.78 36.89 1.94
N ARG A 468 39.62 35.64 2.38
CA ARG A 468 40.69 34.65 2.36
C ARG A 468 40.87 34.06 0.97
N VAL A 469 39.75 33.70 0.35
CA VAL A 469 39.67 33.15 -1.02
C VAL A 469 38.38 33.63 -1.67
N ILE A 470 38.43 33.96 -2.96
CA ILE A 470 37.26 34.28 -3.79
C ILE A 470 37.17 33.23 -4.89
N GLY A 471 36.19 32.34 -4.79
CA GLY A 471 35.88 31.33 -5.79
C GLY A 471 34.77 31.79 -6.73
N VAL A 472 34.98 31.65 -8.03
CA VAL A 472 34.02 32.03 -9.07
C VAL A 472 33.69 30.82 -9.93
N ASP A 473 32.42 30.43 -9.88
CA ASP A 473 31.86 29.26 -10.56
C ASP A 473 31.05 29.70 -11.79
N PHE A 474 31.75 30.36 -12.72
CA PHE A 474 31.27 30.63 -14.06
C PHE A 474 32.36 30.26 -15.06
N TYR A 475 31.96 29.65 -16.16
CA TYR A 475 32.85 29.42 -17.28
C TYR A 475 33.18 30.72 -18.01
N HIS A 476 34.46 30.91 -18.28
CA HIS A 476 34.99 32.05 -19.03
C HIS A 476 36.11 31.56 -19.95
N GLU A 477 35.77 31.34 -21.23
CA GLU A 477 36.68 30.76 -22.22
C GLU A 477 37.56 31.82 -22.91
N ALA A 478 37.20 33.10 -22.79
CA ALA A 478 37.91 34.20 -23.43
C ALA A 478 39.02 34.76 -22.52
N PRO A 479 40.02 35.44 -23.08
CA PRO A 479 40.94 36.25 -22.28
C PRO A 479 40.19 37.32 -21.48
N TYR A 480 40.61 37.58 -20.25
CA TYR A 480 40.01 38.62 -19.42
C TYR A 480 40.42 40.01 -19.91
N GLU A 481 39.55 41.01 -19.71
CA GLU A 481 39.88 42.40 -19.96
C GLU A 481 41.11 42.83 -19.15
N PRO A 482 42.06 43.59 -19.72
CA PRO A 482 43.28 44.01 -19.02
C PRO A 482 43.02 44.74 -17.69
N ALA A 483 41.89 45.45 -17.57
CA ALA A 483 41.49 46.13 -16.35
C ALA A 483 41.18 45.16 -15.20
N LEU A 484 40.61 43.99 -15.51
CA LEU A 484 40.31 42.93 -14.55
C LEU A 484 41.58 42.19 -14.16
N VAL A 485 42.40 41.78 -15.15
CA VAL A 485 43.68 41.06 -14.92
C VAL A 485 44.58 41.80 -13.92
N ASN A 486 44.64 43.13 -13.98
CA ASN A 486 45.45 43.95 -13.06
C ASN A 486 44.99 43.92 -11.59
N VAL A 487 43.78 43.46 -11.31
CA VAL A 487 43.21 43.36 -9.95
C VAL A 487 43.16 41.91 -9.45
N LEU A 488 43.28 40.92 -10.35
CA LEU A 488 43.33 39.52 -9.99
C LEU A 488 44.62 39.21 -9.20
N ASN A 489 44.48 38.38 -8.18
CA ASN A 489 45.57 37.91 -7.35
C ASN A 489 45.39 36.41 -7.05
N GLU A 490 46.32 35.82 -6.32
CA GLU A 490 46.30 34.39 -5.95
C GLU A 490 45.06 33.95 -5.16
N GLN A 491 44.28 34.90 -4.59
CA GLN A 491 43.05 34.59 -3.87
C GLN A 491 41.86 34.34 -4.80
N TYR A 492 41.96 34.73 -6.08
CA TYR A 492 40.92 34.52 -7.08
C TYR A 492 41.07 33.14 -7.72
N ILE A 493 40.05 32.30 -7.56
CA ILE A 493 39.98 30.95 -8.12
C ILE A 493 38.78 30.85 -9.05
N THR A 494 38.98 30.32 -10.26
CA THR A 494 37.93 30.12 -11.27
C THR A 494 37.81 28.66 -11.69
N VAL A 495 36.79 28.35 -12.48
CA VAL A 495 36.47 26.99 -12.94
C VAL A 495 36.82 26.70 -14.40
N CYS A 496 37.03 25.42 -14.70
CA CYS A 496 36.99 24.83 -16.05
C CYS A 496 36.30 23.46 -15.99
N GLU A 497 35.99 22.84 -17.12
CA GLU A 497 35.31 21.53 -17.16
C GLU A 497 36.10 20.52 -17.97
N VAL A 498 36.34 19.33 -17.41
CA VAL A 498 37.06 18.25 -18.09
C VAL A 498 36.14 17.45 -19.02
N GLY A 499 34.85 17.28 -18.65
CA GLY A 499 33.80 16.75 -19.53
C GLY A 499 33.73 15.22 -19.63
N ARG A 500 34.11 14.50 -18.57
CA ARG A 500 34.15 13.01 -18.53
C ARG A 500 32.93 12.35 -17.86
N THR A 501 31.89 13.10 -17.54
CA THR A 501 30.74 12.59 -16.78
C THR A 501 29.64 12.02 -17.68
N ILE A 502 28.80 11.14 -17.13
CA ILE A 502 27.85 10.22 -17.80
C ILE A 502 26.77 10.92 -18.66
N ASP A 503 26.70 12.25 -18.65
CA ASP A 503 25.69 13.01 -19.40
C ASP A 503 26.01 13.01 -20.91
N THR A 504 25.20 12.27 -21.67
CA THR A 504 25.39 12.03 -23.09
C THR A 504 24.96 13.19 -23.98
N ASP A 505 24.31 14.23 -23.43
CA ASP A 505 23.75 15.29 -24.28
C ASP A 505 24.77 16.38 -24.67
N THR A 506 25.87 16.59 -23.93
CA THR A 506 27.01 17.44 -24.35
C THR A 506 28.30 17.21 -23.51
N PRO A 507 29.11 16.15 -23.72
CA PRO A 507 30.42 16.08 -23.08
C PRO A 507 31.44 16.88 -23.90
N THR A 508 31.43 18.19 -23.73
CA THR A 508 32.45 19.07 -24.28
C THR A 508 33.23 19.68 -23.13
N SER A 509 34.52 19.38 -23.03
CA SER A 509 35.42 20.04 -22.09
C SER A 509 35.35 21.56 -22.32
N ILE A 510 35.18 22.32 -21.24
CA ILE A 510 35.11 23.78 -21.26
C ILE A 510 36.47 24.33 -20.83
N ALA A 511 37.03 25.22 -21.65
CA ALA A 511 38.39 25.71 -21.46
C ALA A 511 38.52 26.65 -20.25
N ALA A 512 39.67 26.59 -19.58
CA ALA A 512 40.08 27.57 -18.59
C ALA A 512 40.47 28.90 -19.25
N PRO A 513 40.32 30.06 -18.55
CA PRO A 513 40.85 31.32 -19.03
C PRO A 513 42.37 31.23 -19.28
N PRO A 514 42.88 31.68 -20.44
CA PRO A 514 44.30 31.52 -20.80
C PRO A 514 45.26 32.39 -19.99
N ASP A 515 44.75 33.42 -19.30
CA ASP A 515 45.57 34.44 -18.62
C ASP A 515 45.88 34.11 -17.14
N LEU A 516 45.46 32.94 -16.63
CA LEU A 516 45.58 32.57 -15.22
C LEU A 516 46.57 31.43 -14.96
N ASP A 517 47.18 31.44 -13.77
CA ASP A 517 48.00 30.31 -13.30
C ASP A 517 47.12 29.07 -13.11
N PRO A 518 47.58 27.86 -13.50
CA PRO A 518 46.86 26.61 -13.23
C PRO A 518 46.47 26.38 -11.75
N GLN A 519 47.15 27.02 -10.79
CA GLN A 519 46.78 27.00 -9.37
C GLN A 519 45.51 27.80 -9.06
N GLN A 520 45.21 28.83 -9.87
CA GLN A 520 44.01 29.65 -9.77
C GLN A 520 42.82 29.03 -10.51
N VAL A 521 42.97 27.82 -11.05
CA VAL A 521 41.93 27.11 -11.79
C VAL A 521 41.68 25.74 -11.15
N GLY A 522 40.41 25.40 -10.93
CA GLY A 522 39.99 24.06 -10.53
C GLY A 522 38.84 23.55 -11.38
N PHE A 523 38.77 22.24 -11.63
CA PHE A 523 37.68 21.69 -12.43
C PHE A 523 36.38 21.61 -11.60
N SER A 524 35.23 21.88 -12.22
CA SER A 524 33.90 21.89 -11.56
C SER A 524 33.12 20.56 -11.72
N ASP A 525 33.68 19.55 -12.38
CA ASP A 525 33.00 18.27 -12.64
C ASP A 525 32.43 17.59 -11.37
N PHE A 526 31.16 17.18 -11.43
CA PHE A 526 30.48 16.42 -10.39
C PHE A 526 30.52 14.90 -10.65
N ALA A 527 30.76 14.09 -9.61
CA ALA A 527 30.54 12.66 -9.67
C ALA A 527 29.04 12.34 -9.46
N ILE A 528 28.30 12.28 -10.57
CA ILE A 528 26.86 12.01 -10.59
C ILE A 528 26.59 10.50 -10.63
N ASP A 529 25.80 10.01 -9.68
CA ASP A 529 25.36 8.62 -9.65
C ASP A 529 24.25 8.36 -10.70
N PRO A 530 23.98 7.10 -11.08
CA PRO A 530 22.94 6.76 -12.07
C PRO A 530 21.52 7.24 -11.75
N ASP A 531 21.24 7.55 -10.48
CA ASP A 531 19.97 8.12 -10.03
C ASP A 531 19.99 9.66 -9.91
N TYR A 532 20.99 10.30 -10.54
CA TYR A 532 21.24 11.74 -10.54
C TYR A 532 21.58 12.35 -9.16
N GLY A 533 21.97 11.52 -8.19
CA GLY A 533 22.45 11.96 -6.88
C GLY A 533 23.94 12.31 -6.89
N VAL A 534 24.31 13.41 -6.22
CA VAL A 534 25.71 13.79 -5.99
C VAL A 534 26.11 13.38 -4.57
N ARG A 535 26.59 12.14 -4.44
CA ARG A 535 27.06 11.56 -3.16
C ARG A 535 28.57 11.56 -3.04
N ARG A 536 29.25 11.70 -4.17
CA ARG A 536 30.70 11.60 -4.34
C ARG A 536 31.23 12.96 -4.78
N GLN A 537 32.40 13.32 -4.29
CA GLN A 537 33.19 14.43 -4.82
C GLN A 537 34.44 13.88 -5.46
N ILE A 538 34.82 14.47 -6.59
CA ILE A 538 36.13 14.28 -7.20
C ILE A 538 37.02 15.38 -6.63
N ILE A 539 38.21 15.04 -6.14
CA ILE A 539 39.18 16.04 -5.64
C ILE A 539 40.39 16.20 -6.56
N GLY A 540 40.67 15.20 -7.41
CA GLY A 540 41.68 15.34 -8.45
C GLY A 540 41.48 14.34 -9.58
N MET A 541 41.88 14.72 -10.79
CA MET A 541 41.88 13.85 -11.97
C MET A 541 42.88 14.36 -13.01
N ASP A 542 43.17 13.56 -14.04
CA ASP A 542 44.03 13.99 -15.14
C ASP A 542 43.34 15.09 -15.96
N GLY A 543 44.00 16.26 -16.05
CA GLY A 543 43.54 17.39 -16.85
C GLY A 543 43.53 17.11 -18.36
N THR A 544 42.99 18.06 -19.11
CA THR A 544 42.95 18.08 -20.59
C THR A 544 43.65 19.33 -21.11
N ASP A 545 43.86 19.42 -22.43
CA ASP A 545 44.40 20.64 -23.05
C ASP A 545 43.53 21.88 -22.76
N ALA A 546 42.21 21.70 -22.63
CA ALA A 546 41.26 22.77 -22.31
C ALA A 546 41.22 23.08 -20.80
N CYS A 547 41.29 22.06 -19.95
CA CYS A 547 41.26 22.20 -18.48
C CYS A 547 42.52 21.54 -17.88
N PRO A 548 43.67 22.27 -17.84
CA PRO A 548 44.97 21.67 -17.51
C PRO A 548 45.16 21.38 -16.01
N THR A 549 44.23 21.84 -15.17
CA THR A 549 44.30 21.63 -13.73
C THR A 549 44.03 20.17 -13.35
N GLN A 550 44.75 19.68 -12.33
CA GLN A 550 44.56 18.34 -11.80
C GLN A 550 43.74 18.30 -10.50
N ALA A 551 43.34 19.47 -9.99
CA ALA A 551 42.61 19.60 -8.74
C ALA A 551 41.21 20.14 -8.98
N ALA A 552 40.25 19.58 -8.25
CA ALA A 552 38.87 20.07 -8.28
C ALA A 552 38.79 21.49 -7.73
N PHE A 553 37.81 22.25 -8.19
CA PHE A 553 37.50 23.58 -7.68
C PHE A 553 37.37 23.58 -6.15
N SER A 554 36.64 22.59 -5.61
CA SER A 554 36.47 22.46 -4.16
C SER A 554 37.77 22.22 -3.39
N LEU A 555 38.71 21.44 -3.96
CA LEU A 555 40.04 21.21 -3.41
C LEU A 555 40.90 22.47 -3.52
N ARG A 556 40.90 23.16 -4.67
CA ARG A 556 41.67 24.42 -4.86
C ARG A 556 41.30 25.46 -3.81
N LEU A 557 40.01 25.66 -3.56
CA LEU A 557 39.52 26.56 -2.53
C LEU A 557 40.01 26.16 -1.14
N ALA A 558 39.95 24.86 -0.82
CA ALA A 558 40.40 24.34 0.47
C ALA A 558 41.91 24.54 0.67
N LEU A 559 42.72 24.26 -0.36
CA LEU A 559 44.17 24.42 -0.30
C LEU A 559 44.58 25.88 -0.11
N HIS A 560 43.98 26.84 -0.81
CA HIS A 560 44.28 28.26 -0.62
C HIS A 560 43.88 28.75 0.78
N TYR A 561 42.72 28.29 1.28
CA TYR A 561 42.31 28.61 2.64
C TYR A 561 43.30 28.05 3.67
N LEU A 562 43.71 26.80 3.53
CA LEU A 562 44.58 26.09 4.47
C LEU A 562 46.06 26.48 4.38
N ALA A 563 46.53 26.96 3.23
CA ALA A 563 47.91 27.40 3.04
C ALA A 563 48.34 28.50 4.02
N THR A 564 47.40 29.38 4.39
CA THR A 564 47.63 30.43 5.41
C THR A 564 47.76 29.88 6.83
N GLU A 565 47.32 28.65 7.10
CA GLU A 565 47.59 27.90 8.34
C GLU A 565 48.87 27.04 8.22
N GLY A 566 49.60 27.13 7.10
CA GLY A 566 50.78 26.30 6.84
C GLY A 566 50.45 24.83 6.56
N ILE A 567 49.23 24.54 6.12
CA ILE A 567 48.76 23.18 5.83
C ILE A 567 48.78 22.95 4.32
N GLU A 568 49.56 21.96 3.88
CA GLU A 568 49.73 21.58 2.48
C GLU A 568 49.14 20.18 2.19
N LEU A 569 48.90 19.93 0.90
CA LEU A 569 48.55 18.61 0.41
C LEU A 569 49.81 17.76 0.22
N ALA A 570 49.86 16.63 0.89
CA ALA A 570 50.88 15.61 0.72
C ALA A 570 50.26 14.31 0.21
N PHE A 571 51.11 13.39 -0.26
CA PHE A 571 50.70 12.04 -0.60
C PHE A 571 51.48 11.04 0.26
N THR A 572 50.76 10.06 0.80
CA THR A 572 51.37 8.98 1.57
C THR A 572 52.20 8.06 0.64
N PRO A 573 53.07 7.18 1.17
CA PRO A 573 53.76 6.17 0.37
C PRO A 573 52.82 5.23 -0.41
N THR A 574 51.57 5.11 0.04
CA THR A 574 50.49 4.35 -0.62
C THR A 574 49.67 5.18 -1.60
N GLN A 575 50.15 6.38 -1.97
CA GLN A 575 49.49 7.35 -2.86
C GLN A 575 48.11 7.82 -2.38
N GLN A 576 47.86 7.83 -1.07
CA GLN A 576 46.65 8.45 -0.52
C GLN A 576 46.88 9.93 -0.28
N ALA A 577 45.91 10.76 -0.65
CA ALA A 577 45.95 12.19 -0.39
C ALA A 577 45.86 12.45 1.13
N GLN A 578 46.76 13.28 1.63
CA GLN A 578 46.86 13.66 3.03
C GLN A 578 46.85 15.19 3.13
N LEU A 579 45.92 15.74 3.91
CA LEU A 579 45.80 17.17 4.15
C LEU A 579 46.11 17.45 5.61
N GLY A 580 47.30 18.02 5.89
CA GLY A 580 47.83 18.11 7.24
C GLY A 580 47.96 16.73 7.90
N SER A 581 47.26 16.50 9.01
CA SER A 581 47.24 15.20 9.70
C SER A 581 46.17 14.24 9.19
N GLN A 582 45.26 14.66 8.30
CA GLN A 582 44.12 13.86 7.88
C GLN A 582 44.37 13.14 6.56
N ILE A 583 44.10 11.84 6.54
CA ILE A 583 44.12 11.03 5.31
C ILE A 583 42.73 11.08 4.68
N LEU A 584 42.65 11.45 3.41
CA LEU A 584 41.39 11.45 2.66
C LEU A 584 41.09 10.02 2.19
N PRO A 585 39.88 9.48 2.42
CA PRO A 585 39.55 8.12 2.00
C PRO A 585 39.27 8.07 0.50
N ALA A 586 40.02 7.27 -0.26
CA ALA A 586 39.81 7.10 -1.70
C ALA A 586 38.78 5.99 -1.98
N LEU A 587 37.76 6.30 -2.79
CA LEU A 587 36.79 5.30 -3.27
C LEU A 587 37.47 4.27 -4.19
N ALA A 588 37.27 3.00 -3.85
CA ALA A 588 37.54 1.82 -4.66
C ALA A 588 36.23 1.23 -5.24
N PRO A 589 36.28 0.31 -6.22
CA PRO A 589 35.09 -0.26 -6.87
C PRO A 589 34.02 -0.83 -5.93
N THR A 590 34.43 -1.32 -4.76
CA THR A 590 33.59 -2.04 -3.78
C THR A 590 33.42 -1.26 -2.47
N SER A 591 33.48 0.08 -2.54
CA SER A 591 33.46 0.92 -1.33
C SER A 591 32.06 1.08 -0.75
N GLY A 592 31.86 0.56 0.47
CA GLY A 592 30.56 0.60 1.13
C GLY A 592 29.49 -0.08 0.28
N GLY A 593 28.36 0.59 0.05
CA GLY A 593 27.26 0.06 -0.76
C GLY A 593 27.48 0.10 -2.28
N TYR A 594 28.61 0.63 -2.76
CA TYR A 594 28.86 0.78 -4.19
C TYR A 594 29.47 -0.46 -4.85
N GLN A 595 29.09 -0.68 -6.12
CA GLN A 595 29.77 -1.49 -7.11
C GLN A 595 30.04 -0.63 -8.35
N LEU A 596 31.04 0.24 -8.27
CA LEU A 596 31.34 1.21 -9.33
C LEU A 596 32.08 0.53 -10.49
N PRO A 597 31.57 0.60 -11.73
CA PRO A 597 32.33 0.18 -12.90
C PRO A 597 33.52 1.13 -13.13
N GLY A 598 34.57 0.64 -13.80
CA GLY A 598 35.84 1.38 -13.93
C GLY A 598 35.74 2.75 -14.63
N ASN A 599 34.72 2.95 -15.47
CA ASN A 599 34.43 4.24 -16.11
C ASN A 599 33.80 5.28 -15.16
N GLU A 600 33.21 4.86 -14.04
CA GLU A 600 32.63 5.76 -13.03
C GLU A 600 33.62 6.19 -11.95
N LEU A 601 34.77 5.51 -11.84
CA LEU A 601 35.88 5.81 -10.93
C LEU A 601 36.98 6.65 -11.60
N GLY A 602 36.58 7.72 -12.28
CA GLY A 602 37.52 8.72 -12.79
C GLY A 602 38.13 9.56 -11.66
N GLY A 603 39.46 9.59 -11.57
CA GLY A 603 40.18 10.42 -10.60
C GLY A 603 40.11 9.94 -9.15
N TYR A 604 40.55 10.79 -8.23
CA TYR A 604 40.51 10.57 -6.79
C TYR A 604 39.17 11.05 -6.25
N GLN A 605 38.31 10.11 -5.85
CA GLN A 605 36.97 10.40 -5.35
C GLN A 605 36.80 10.02 -3.88
N LEU A 606 35.94 10.75 -3.17
CA LEU A 606 35.50 10.42 -1.81
C LEU A 606 34.02 10.78 -1.60
N LEU A 607 33.41 10.27 -0.53
CA LEU A 607 32.03 10.57 -0.19
C LEU A 607 31.87 11.98 0.39
N VAL A 608 30.73 12.61 0.13
CA VAL A 608 30.40 13.94 0.63
C VAL A 608 29.60 13.86 1.93
N ASN A 609 30.15 14.45 3.00
CA ASN A 609 29.46 14.58 4.28
C ASN A 609 28.68 15.92 4.34
N TYR A 610 27.48 15.97 3.75
CA TYR A 610 26.66 17.18 3.71
C TYR A 610 26.18 17.65 5.09
N ARG A 611 26.02 18.97 5.25
CA ARG A 611 25.31 19.59 6.37
C ARG A 611 23.86 19.90 5.99
N HIS A 612 22.96 19.93 6.98
CA HIS A 612 21.57 20.34 6.76
C HIS A 612 21.44 21.83 6.46
N HIS A 613 22.20 22.68 7.17
CA HIS A 613 22.19 24.12 6.94
C HIS A 613 23.23 24.54 5.89
N HIS A 614 22.88 25.55 5.10
CA HIS A 614 23.72 26.09 4.03
C HIS A 614 24.38 27.40 4.47
N PRO A 615 25.56 27.74 3.93
CA PRO A 615 26.20 29.02 4.17
C PRO A 615 25.29 30.21 3.86
N ALA A 616 25.57 31.35 4.49
CA ALA A 616 24.85 32.60 4.25
C ALA A 616 24.90 33.01 2.77
N GLN A 617 23.80 33.56 2.26
CA GLN A 617 23.65 33.92 0.85
C GLN A 617 23.22 35.38 0.69
N ILE A 618 23.85 36.10 -0.23
CA ILE A 618 23.47 37.45 -0.67
C ILE A 618 23.38 37.49 -2.20
N SER A 619 22.46 38.28 -2.77
CA SER A 619 22.37 38.38 -4.23
C SER A 619 23.44 39.33 -4.79
N LEU A 620 23.93 39.05 -6.00
CA LEU A 620 24.90 39.92 -6.67
C LEU A 620 24.39 41.36 -6.80
N ALA A 621 23.13 41.56 -7.19
CA ALA A 621 22.54 42.90 -7.28
C ALA A 621 22.49 43.61 -5.92
N SER A 622 22.12 42.93 -4.82
CA SER A 622 22.09 43.55 -3.48
C SER A 622 23.48 44.03 -3.03
N LEU A 623 24.51 43.23 -3.32
CA LEU A 623 25.91 43.58 -3.10
C LEU A 623 26.32 44.81 -3.93
N LEU A 624 26.02 44.81 -5.22
CA LEU A 624 26.42 45.91 -6.12
C LEU A 624 25.69 47.22 -5.80
N ARG A 625 24.42 47.17 -5.41
CA ARG A 625 23.64 48.36 -5.00
C ARG A 625 24.04 48.95 -3.64
N GLY A 626 24.81 48.19 -2.84
CA GLY A 626 25.30 48.63 -1.54
C GLY A 626 24.30 48.42 -0.39
N GLU A 627 23.36 47.50 -0.55
CA GLU A 627 22.36 47.17 0.50
C GLU A 627 23.01 46.54 1.75
N HIS A 628 24.23 46.02 1.62
CA HIS A 628 24.99 45.34 2.68
C HIS A 628 26.29 46.05 3.08
N ASP A 629 26.55 47.27 2.60
CA ASP A 629 27.87 47.92 2.76
C ASP A 629 28.27 48.12 4.25
N GLU A 630 27.31 48.33 5.16
CA GLU A 630 27.59 48.47 6.60
C GLU A 630 28.06 47.17 7.26
N GLN A 631 27.60 46.01 6.77
CA GLN A 631 27.89 44.69 7.34
C GLN A 631 28.94 43.91 6.52
N LEU A 632 29.35 44.44 5.36
CA LEU A 632 30.20 43.76 4.39
C LEU A 632 31.56 43.36 5.00
N ALA A 633 32.11 44.19 5.88
CA ALA A 633 33.36 43.88 6.57
C ALA A 633 33.27 42.62 7.45
N GLU A 634 32.12 42.36 8.08
CA GLU A 634 31.90 41.17 8.91
C GLU A 634 31.59 39.93 8.06
N LEU A 635 30.87 40.12 6.96
CA LEU A 635 30.48 39.06 6.03
C LEU A 635 31.64 38.55 5.17
N VAL A 636 32.69 39.35 4.95
CA VAL A 636 33.75 39.04 3.97
C VAL A 636 35.10 38.68 4.62
N ARG A 637 35.45 39.34 5.74
CA ARG A 637 36.79 39.23 6.33
C ARG A 637 37.14 37.79 6.72
N ASP A 638 38.31 37.31 6.25
CA ASP A 638 38.84 35.97 6.54
C ASP A 638 37.90 34.82 6.13
N ARG A 639 36.96 35.08 5.21
CA ARG A 639 36.02 34.08 4.70
C ARG A 639 36.35 33.66 3.26
N ILE A 640 35.82 32.50 2.89
CA ILE A 640 35.73 32.03 1.51
C ILE A 640 34.46 32.63 0.91
N ILE A 641 34.63 33.41 -0.14
CA ILE A 641 33.53 34.01 -0.88
C ILE A 641 33.32 33.22 -2.16
N LEU A 642 32.13 32.65 -2.34
CA LEU A 642 31.78 31.86 -3.52
C LEU A 642 30.76 32.62 -4.36
N ILE A 643 31.02 32.76 -5.65
CA ILE A 643 30.14 33.47 -6.58
C ILE A 643 29.71 32.48 -7.64
N GLY A 644 28.41 32.22 -7.78
CA GLY A 644 27.92 31.21 -8.71
C GLY A 644 26.44 31.32 -9.00
N LEU A 645 25.98 30.56 -10.01
CA LEU A 645 24.58 30.54 -10.43
C LEU A 645 23.68 29.81 -9.42
N THR A 646 22.43 30.24 -9.36
CA THR A 646 21.35 29.53 -8.66
C THR A 646 20.20 29.09 -9.58
N ASP A 647 20.46 29.08 -10.89
CA ASP A 647 19.49 28.67 -11.92
C ASP A 647 19.01 27.23 -11.73
N THR A 648 17.83 26.93 -12.25
CA THR A 648 17.17 25.63 -12.26
C THR A 648 17.96 24.53 -12.97
N LYS A 649 18.80 24.87 -13.95
CA LYS A 649 19.58 23.89 -14.73
C LYS A 649 20.78 23.33 -13.97
N ASP A 650 21.38 24.11 -13.08
CA ASP A 650 22.53 23.71 -12.26
C ASP A 650 22.08 23.29 -10.84
N ARG A 651 21.08 22.39 -10.76
CA ARG A 651 20.54 21.91 -9.49
C ARG A 651 20.72 20.42 -9.31
N HIS A 652 21.39 20.05 -8.23
CA HIS A 652 21.82 18.69 -7.93
C HIS A 652 21.02 18.06 -6.79
N SER A 653 20.74 16.76 -6.91
CA SER A 653 20.10 15.99 -5.84
C SER A 653 21.14 15.54 -4.83
N ILE A 654 20.88 15.72 -3.53
CA ILE A 654 21.82 15.35 -2.46
C ILE A 654 21.18 14.37 -1.44
N PRO A 655 21.98 13.55 -0.75
CA PRO A 655 21.50 12.66 0.32
C PRO A 655 20.71 13.39 1.40
N GLY A 656 19.55 12.84 1.77
CA GLY A 656 18.80 13.27 2.96
C GLY A 656 17.97 14.55 2.82
N GLN A 657 17.98 15.20 1.65
CA GLN A 657 17.17 16.40 1.39
C GLN A 657 16.31 16.25 0.14
N HIS A 658 15.08 16.78 0.21
CA HIS A 658 14.14 16.74 -0.92
C HIS A 658 14.38 17.89 -1.91
N GLN A 659 15.01 18.98 -1.47
CA GLN A 659 15.30 20.15 -2.31
C GLN A 659 16.64 19.96 -3.01
N ARG A 660 16.66 20.16 -4.34
CA ARG A 660 17.90 20.18 -5.11
C ARG A 660 18.68 21.48 -4.85
N LEU A 661 19.99 21.36 -4.68
CA LEU A 661 20.88 22.48 -4.37
C LEU A 661 21.60 23.00 -5.62
N PRO A 662 21.84 24.31 -5.73
CA PRO A 662 22.72 24.89 -6.76
C PRO A 662 24.14 24.29 -6.71
N GLY A 663 24.81 24.16 -7.86
CA GLY A 663 26.18 23.62 -7.96
C GLY A 663 27.16 24.33 -7.03
N ILE A 664 27.11 25.66 -6.99
CA ILE A 664 27.97 26.46 -6.09
C ILE A 664 27.76 26.15 -4.60
N VAL A 665 26.53 25.81 -4.19
CA VAL A 665 26.23 25.40 -2.80
C VAL A 665 26.79 24.01 -2.53
N VAL A 666 26.74 23.11 -3.53
CA VAL A 666 27.37 21.78 -3.44
C VAL A 666 28.89 21.90 -3.31
N HIS A 667 29.53 22.74 -4.13
CA HIS A 667 30.96 23.04 -4.01
C HIS A 667 31.31 23.62 -2.63
N ALA A 668 30.47 24.49 -2.07
CA ALA A 668 30.65 25.01 -0.71
C ALA A 668 30.70 23.89 0.34
N HIS A 669 29.79 22.90 0.28
CA HIS A 669 29.83 21.73 1.19
C HIS A 669 31.08 20.87 0.97
N MET A 670 31.46 20.66 -0.29
CA MET A 670 32.65 19.88 -0.68
C MET A 670 33.95 20.53 -0.16
N THR A 671 34.09 21.85 -0.28
CA THR A 671 35.23 22.59 0.29
C THR A 671 35.16 22.58 1.82
N SER A 672 33.98 22.86 2.38
CA SER A 672 33.75 22.92 3.82
C SER A 672 34.15 21.62 4.52
N GLN A 673 33.85 20.45 3.94
CA GLN A 673 34.25 19.19 4.57
C GLN A 673 35.76 18.98 4.58
N LEU A 674 36.50 19.40 3.55
CA LEU A 674 37.96 19.27 3.52
C LEU A 674 38.61 20.15 4.59
N ILE A 675 38.17 21.40 4.69
CA ILE A 675 38.66 22.34 5.71
C ILE A 675 38.27 21.86 7.12
N SER A 676 37.01 21.47 7.30
CA SER A 676 36.50 21.04 8.62
C SER A 676 37.14 19.74 9.09
N ALA A 677 37.50 18.83 8.18
CA ALA A 677 38.18 17.59 8.55
C ALA A 677 39.54 17.88 9.21
N VAL A 678 40.25 18.88 8.71
CA VAL A 678 41.59 19.23 9.18
C VAL A 678 41.54 20.14 10.40
N LEU A 679 40.77 21.23 10.34
CA LEU A 679 40.75 22.24 11.41
C LEU A 679 39.83 21.85 12.57
N ASP A 680 38.66 21.28 12.27
CA ASP A 680 37.60 21.02 13.25
C ASP A 680 37.51 19.52 13.64
N GLN A 681 38.37 18.68 13.06
CA GLN A 681 38.33 17.21 13.20
C GLN A 681 36.96 16.61 12.84
N ARG A 682 36.22 17.25 11.93
CA ARG A 682 34.93 16.74 11.45
C ARG A 682 35.15 15.40 10.72
N PRO A 683 34.42 14.33 11.07
CA PRO A 683 34.66 13.02 10.47
C PRO A 683 34.35 13.04 8.96
N LEU A 684 35.30 12.53 8.18
CA LEU A 684 35.05 12.14 6.79
C LEU A 684 34.27 10.82 6.78
N LEU A 685 33.45 10.62 5.75
CA LEU A 685 32.76 9.36 5.59
C LEU A 685 33.75 8.25 5.22
N TRP A 686 33.73 7.17 5.98
CA TRP A 686 34.57 5.99 5.82
C TRP A 686 33.71 4.73 5.73
N TRP A 687 34.29 3.64 5.23
CA TRP A 687 33.60 2.37 5.07
C TRP A 687 34.53 1.21 5.42
N TRP A 688 33.95 0.03 5.58
CA TRP A 688 34.74 -1.17 5.84
C TRP A 688 35.34 -1.74 4.56
N PRO A 689 36.59 -2.24 4.62
CA PRO A 689 37.11 -3.06 3.55
C PRO A 689 36.33 -4.38 3.47
N MET A 690 36.27 -4.96 2.27
CA MET A 690 35.49 -6.18 1.98
C MET A 690 35.67 -7.33 2.99
N PRO A 691 36.87 -7.64 3.54
CA PRO A 691 37.00 -8.70 4.55
C PRO A 691 36.21 -8.42 5.84
N LEU A 692 36.10 -7.16 6.26
CA LEU A 692 35.30 -6.79 7.43
C LEU A 692 33.80 -6.85 7.12
N GLU A 693 33.38 -6.50 5.90
CA GLU A 693 31.99 -6.68 5.47
C GLU A 693 31.59 -8.16 5.45
N ILE A 694 32.45 -9.04 4.92
CA ILE A 694 32.23 -10.49 4.93
C ILE A 694 32.10 -10.99 6.37
N LEU A 695 33.01 -10.56 7.25
CA LEU A 695 32.98 -10.94 8.67
C LEU A 695 31.69 -10.45 9.36
N TRP A 696 31.24 -9.24 9.05
CA TRP A 696 29.99 -8.67 9.55
C TRP A 696 28.78 -9.50 9.13
N VAL A 697 28.64 -9.77 7.83
CA VAL A 697 27.55 -10.59 7.29
C VAL A 697 27.61 -12.02 7.85
N ALA A 698 28.81 -12.60 7.97
CA ALA A 698 29.00 -13.92 8.57
C ALA A 698 28.58 -13.98 10.04
N THR A 699 28.90 -12.94 10.81
CA THR A 699 28.54 -12.83 12.23
C THR A 699 27.03 -12.68 12.40
N VAL A 700 26.39 -11.81 11.60
CA VAL A 700 24.93 -11.63 11.60
C VAL A 700 24.21 -12.92 11.18
N SER A 701 24.73 -13.60 10.16
CA SER A 701 24.21 -14.89 9.70
C SER A 701 24.29 -15.97 10.79
N LEU A 702 25.45 -16.08 11.44
CA LEU A 702 25.70 -17.06 12.51
C LEU A 702 24.82 -16.79 13.74
N THR A 703 24.72 -15.53 14.16
CA THR A 703 23.89 -15.14 15.31
C THR A 703 22.41 -15.41 15.05
N GLY A 704 21.89 -15.11 13.86
CA GLY A 704 20.52 -15.44 13.47
C GLY A 704 20.25 -16.95 13.49
N GLY A 705 21.18 -17.75 12.94
CA GLY A 705 21.10 -19.22 12.96
C GLY A 705 21.22 -19.84 14.37
N LEU A 706 21.91 -19.19 15.30
CA LEU A 706 21.97 -19.62 16.71
C LEU A 706 20.71 -19.21 17.47
N LEU A 707 20.23 -17.98 17.32
CA LEU A 707 19.09 -17.45 18.08
C LEU A 707 17.76 -18.12 17.73
N VAL A 708 17.57 -18.52 16.47
CA VAL A 708 16.39 -19.26 16.04
C VAL A 708 16.24 -20.63 16.73
N ARG A 709 17.32 -21.19 17.31
CA ARG A 709 17.24 -22.40 18.16
C ARG A 709 16.65 -22.13 19.54
N TRP A 710 16.80 -20.92 20.06
CA TRP A 710 16.49 -20.55 21.45
C TRP A 710 15.16 -19.80 21.54
N LEU A 711 14.79 -19.07 20.49
CA LEU A 711 13.59 -18.23 20.45
C LEU A 711 12.62 -18.76 19.39
N ARG A 712 11.42 -19.19 19.83
CA ARG A 712 10.37 -19.76 18.97
C ARG A 712 9.54 -18.77 18.12
N PRO A 713 9.33 -17.49 18.49
CA PRO A 713 8.55 -16.59 17.64
C PRO A 713 9.41 -16.08 16.48
N TYR A 714 9.63 -16.93 15.47
CA TYR A 714 10.58 -16.68 14.37
C TYR A 714 10.33 -15.38 13.59
N VAL A 715 9.06 -14.98 13.45
CA VAL A 715 8.69 -13.73 12.77
C VAL A 715 9.12 -12.50 13.59
N PHE A 716 8.89 -12.51 14.91
CA PHE A 716 9.32 -11.44 15.80
C PHE A 716 10.85 -11.37 15.90
N LEU A 717 11.51 -12.53 15.89
CA LEU A 717 12.97 -12.61 15.86
C LEU A 717 13.54 -12.04 14.54
N ALA A 718 12.93 -12.38 13.40
CA ALA A 718 13.31 -11.84 12.10
C ALA A 718 13.20 -10.31 12.09
N GLY A 719 12.06 -9.76 12.50
CA GLY A 719 11.84 -8.31 12.54
C GLY A 719 12.77 -7.57 13.50
N SER A 720 12.92 -8.06 14.74
CA SER A 720 13.76 -7.40 15.75
C SER A 720 15.24 -7.32 15.36
N GLY A 721 15.80 -8.37 14.73
CA GLY A 721 17.20 -8.33 14.28
C GLY A 721 17.44 -7.34 13.15
N VAL A 722 16.51 -7.20 12.19
CA VAL A 722 16.62 -6.15 11.16
C VAL A 722 16.65 -4.76 11.78
N VAL A 723 15.83 -4.51 12.80
CA VAL A 723 15.83 -3.24 13.54
C VAL A 723 17.17 -3.01 14.24
N ILE A 724 17.74 -4.02 14.89
CA ILE A 724 19.06 -3.92 15.56
C ILE A 724 20.16 -3.62 14.55
N ILE A 725 20.17 -4.29 13.39
CA ILE A 725 21.16 -4.07 12.32
C ILE A 725 21.04 -2.63 11.79
N LEU A 726 19.81 -2.15 11.56
CA LEU A 726 19.54 -0.78 11.11
C LEU A 726 20.02 0.26 12.14
N LEU A 727 19.70 0.06 13.43
CA LEU A 727 20.16 0.94 14.51
C LEU A 727 21.68 0.94 14.65
N THR A 728 22.31 -0.21 14.46
CA THR A 728 23.78 -0.34 14.47
C THR A 728 24.40 0.42 13.31
N GLY A 729 23.85 0.26 12.09
CA GLY A 729 24.29 1.02 10.92
C GLY A 729 24.12 2.52 11.09
N TYR A 730 22.98 2.97 11.63
CA TYR A 730 22.74 4.38 11.94
C TYR A 730 23.72 4.91 12.98
N GLY A 731 23.97 4.16 14.07
CA GLY A 731 24.94 4.55 15.10
C GLY A 731 26.36 4.68 14.58
N ILE A 732 26.78 3.79 13.68
CA ILE A 732 28.10 3.86 13.03
C ILE A 732 28.16 5.06 12.04
N LEU A 733 27.06 5.38 11.35
CA LEU A 733 26.99 6.56 10.48
C LEU A 733 27.17 7.88 11.24
N LEU A 734 26.72 7.96 12.50
CA LEU A 734 26.91 9.16 13.32
C LEU A 734 28.39 9.48 13.59
N ILE A 735 29.27 8.49 13.54
CA ILE A 735 30.74 8.66 13.63
C ILE A 735 31.44 8.59 12.26
N GLY A 736 30.66 8.74 11.17
CA GLY A 736 31.15 8.79 9.80
C GLY A 736 31.26 7.44 9.08
N GLY A 737 30.90 6.32 9.72
CA GLY A 737 31.02 5.00 9.10
C GLY A 737 29.79 4.58 8.29
N TRP A 738 29.99 4.16 7.06
CA TRP A 738 28.96 3.52 6.24
C TRP A 738 29.25 2.04 6.10
N ILE A 739 28.37 1.20 6.64
CA ILE A 739 28.47 -0.26 6.65
C ILE A 739 27.29 -0.90 5.93
N PRO A 740 27.44 -2.13 5.37
CA PRO A 740 26.36 -2.80 4.67
C PRO A 740 25.26 -3.27 5.64
N VAL A 741 24.09 -2.64 5.52
CA VAL A 741 22.90 -2.94 6.34
C VAL A 741 21.94 -3.87 5.62
N ILE A 742 21.76 -3.70 4.30
CA ILE A 742 20.87 -4.50 3.46
C ILE A 742 21.39 -5.94 3.31
N PRO A 743 22.66 -6.20 2.93
CA PRO A 743 23.22 -7.55 2.89
C PRO A 743 23.13 -8.26 4.25
N ALA A 744 23.45 -7.56 5.34
CA ALA A 744 23.38 -8.11 6.70
C ALA A 744 21.93 -8.46 7.10
N SER A 745 20.97 -7.58 6.81
CA SER A 745 19.55 -7.80 7.09
C SER A 745 19.00 -9.00 6.30
N LEU A 746 19.41 -9.17 5.04
CA LEU A 746 19.01 -10.33 4.26
C LEU A 746 19.64 -11.62 4.80
N ALA A 747 20.93 -11.60 5.14
CA ALA A 747 21.62 -12.74 5.76
C ALA A 747 20.92 -13.18 7.05
N TRP A 748 20.51 -12.22 7.89
CA TRP A 748 19.72 -12.48 9.09
C TRP A 748 18.41 -13.21 8.79
N ILE A 749 17.61 -12.68 7.85
CA ILE A 749 16.31 -13.25 7.47
C ILE A 749 16.48 -14.66 6.91
N ILE A 750 17.44 -14.87 6.00
CA ILE A 750 17.70 -16.18 5.39
C ILE A 750 18.15 -17.18 6.46
N SER A 751 19.06 -16.80 7.35
CA SER A 751 19.55 -17.70 8.40
C SER A 751 18.47 -18.12 9.39
N ILE A 752 17.52 -17.24 9.72
CA ILE A 752 16.33 -17.60 10.52
C ILE A 752 15.38 -18.51 9.73
N GLY A 753 15.21 -18.28 8.44
CA GLY A 753 14.30 -19.07 7.60
C GLY A 753 14.80 -20.49 7.31
N VAL A 754 16.10 -20.66 7.07
CA VAL A 754 16.69 -21.93 6.60
C VAL A 754 17.03 -22.88 7.75
N THR A 755 17.52 -22.37 8.89
CA THR A 755 18.02 -23.21 10.00
C THR A 755 16.97 -24.12 10.66
N PRO A 756 15.67 -23.77 10.71
CA PRO A 756 14.63 -24.67 11.21
C PRO A 756 14.29 -25.83 10.27
N LEU A 757 14.64 -25.77 8.97
CA LEU A 757 14.09 -26.65 7.92
C LEU A 757 14.70 -28.07 7.90
N ARG A 758 14.45 -28.88 8.94
CA ARG A 758 14.59 -30.34 8.85
C ARG A 758 13.21 -30.98 8.69
N TYR A 759 12.90 -31.41 7.47
CA TYR A 759 11.69 -32.19 7.19
C TYR A 759 11.84 -33.60 7.80
N LYS A 760 11.09 -33.88 8.87
CA LYS A 760 10.98 -35.25 9.38
C LYS A 760 9.85 -35.93 8.60
N SER A 761 10.19 -36.68 7.55
CA SER A 761 9.20 -37.53 6.88
C SER A 761 8.69 -38.57 7.88
N SER A 762 7.42 -38.49 8.27
CA SER A 762 6.76 -39.59 8.97
C SER A 762 6.43 -40.67 7.94
N HIS A 763 7.42 -41.47 7.56
CA HIS A 763 7.14 -42.83 7.09
C HIS A 763 7.01 -43.71 8.32
N SER A 764 5.79 -43.84 8.84
CA SER A 764 5.43 -44.95 9.71
C SER A 764 5.25 -46.19 8.83
N SER A 765 6.26 -47.04 8.83
CA SER A 765 6.17 -48.42 8.40
C SER A 765 5.08 -49.15 9.20
N HIS A 766 3.95 -49.42 8.56
CA HIS A 766 3.11 -50.54 8.96
C HIS A 766 3.84 -51.83 8.56
N SER A 767 4.46 -52.48 9.54
CA SER A 767 4.86 -53.89 9.44
C SER A 767 4.84 -54.50 10.84
N SER A 768 3.70 -55.06 11.23
CA SER A 768 3.51 -56.28 12.03
C SER A 768 2.01 -56.49 12.19
#